data_AF-A0A2V5UXT3-F1
#
_entry.id   AF-A0A2V5UXT3-F1
#
_cell.length_a   1.000
_cell.length_b   1.000
_cell.length_c   1.000
_cell.angle_alpha   90.00
_cell.angle_beta   90.00
_cell.angle_gamma   90.00
#
_symmetry.space_group_name_H-M   'P 1'
#
loop_
_entity.id
_entity.type
_entity.pdbx_description
1 polymer ?
#
loop_
_entity_poly.entity_id
_entity_poly.type
_entity_poly.pdbx_seq_one_letter_code
_entity_poly.pdbx_strand_id
1 'polypeptide(L)'
;MAKQTSSSDSSLPLHEVLEAEFVALHGELPSDYPGSSEPKTRLKALYDAIHGLKEKRAALCISGGGIRSATFGLGILQGLARCGLLDKFHYLSTVSGGGYIGSWLSAWIKNDPDGIRGVVGELKRRPDSTLNPEPQPVRHLREFSNYLAPRMGLTSVDFWTLITTFIRNMFLNWLVLISWLAAAMMIPRLYLAAINLQPDWSGQTTWYLWKLSADKLQPNWDAFWNSIRQPWDIGLTILLTVGFALIAAAMAYAIIDVPSTGNAQLSQRRFLLFRQLPLFLASLLLAAWWALSRNVHGSELFAPKHLLPWFVGLTVASYLSGGLIAFAILLLRKRGQKKRPRRFVASLSRLAAILVTTLLAGLCLWVAATRMFLDPRKIEFTRICDAIQIPSEQKITIPSRTEGILKQIVDGSYIIQTDQGPARIVERGLDVLERDPETNLAKKFRSKRDCKAILVPSGRKTNIRAGTEGLIMETAEEGSYTVETGDGLARIAKKDVDALKPKEPKFNLTRACNATGVSSGDKITLPVRTQGIIKQIDKEAYTVETGQGDHARIKRKHLDAFDLNPVPAPAKHAVTYVSFAPALILVVFLLVNFLFTGFSSWVTDDEAREWWGRSAAWILITIFGWIAVNLIVLWGGQALSPTGNQLAVFLGQVQANPVAKAILGAFGGVTGVAGALLALRSKLSKTLGQKAGFQWLLVVVAVVFLVLLAVVISWALVLIGSQPWTLHVTAWFLGGKQNEITDPNSWRVQLFVVFILTFVIVLFGVVMGFFINANRFSLHATYRNRLIRAYLAASRAARCPNRFTGFDSDDNFGLHKLPPEKPLHVINGTLNIIRGEQLAWQERKAESFTMSRLHCGSWNERVGYRPSAEYGDAITLGTAMAISGAAANPNMGYHSSPVVGFLMTLLNVRLGWWLGNPGGPGAKTWRRSGPGYSVGPLFSEAIGNTTDHYKYVNLSDGGHFENLGLYEMVLRRCHFTVVSDGAEDPECAYADLGEAVRKIRIDFGIPIEFDAMTIYPRSAIDTLKTAGHNCAVGRIRYSVVDGANAPDGIIIYIKPACYGDEPRDIYEYFKTNPTFPHESTSDQFFSESQFESYRMLGAHTMEKLCTNCDGDFRCFIRDILKRHLQMEAPVWLAALLEETKNKVA
;
A
#
# COMPACT_ATOMS: atom_id res chain seq x y z
N MET A 1 27.17 15.16 -37.75
CA MET A 1 27.66 13.99 -38.50
C MET A 1 27.58 12.76 -37.61
N ALA A 2 26.74 11.78 -37.96
CA ALA A 2 26.64 10.51 -37.24
C ALA A 2 27.72 9.56 -37.78
N LYS A 3 28.87 9.51 -37.10
CA LYS A 3 29.88 8.47 -37.37
C LYS A 3 29.29 7.16 -36.84
N GLN A 4 29.00 6.21 -37.73
CA GLN A 4 28.74 4.83 -37.35
C GLN A 4 29.99 4.30 -36.62
N THR A 5 29.98 4.34 -35.29
CA THR A 5 30.97 3.67 -34.46
C THR A 5 30.54 2.23 -34.25
N SER A 6 31.45 1.33 -34.60
CA SER A 6 31.36 -0.11 -34.46
C SER A 6 31.36 -0.53 -32.97
N SER A 7 30.19 -0.60 -32.35
CA SER A 7 29.77 -1.62 -31.36
C SER A 7 28.50 -1.14 -30.64
N SER A 8 27.32 -1.40 -31.20
CA SER A 8 26.03 -0.92 -30.68
C SER A 8 25.66 -1.40 -29.25
N ASP A 9 26.50 -2.23 -28.62
CA ASP A 9 26.25 -2.87 -27.32
C ASP A 9 27.20 -2.43 -26.18
N SER A 10 28.24 -1.61 -26.42
CA SER A 10 29.13 -1.10 -25.35
C SER A 10 28.63 0.19 -24.71
N SER A 11 28.86 0.38 -23.41
CA SER A 11 28.58 1.65 -22.71
C SER A 11 29.53 2.75 -23.21
N LEU A 12 29.04 3.99 -23.22
CA LEU A 12 29.81 5.18 -23.62
C LEU A 12 30.67 5.65 -22.42
N PRO A 13 31.96 5.95 -22.64
CA PRO A 13 32.82 6.51 -21.61
C PRO A 13 32.52 8.00 -21.36
N LEU A 14 32.99 8.53 -20.23
CA LEU A 14 32.72 9.92 -19.82
C LEU A 14 33.16 10.95 -20.88
N HIS A 15 34.34 10.79 -21.49
CA HIS A 15 34.87 11.79 -22.43
C HIS A 15 33.97 11.97 -23.67
N GLU A 16 33.41 10.89 -24.23
CA GLU A 16 32.47 10.96 -25.36
C GLU A 16 31.18 11.70 -24.98
N VAL A 17 30.71 11.51 -23.75
CA VAL A 17 29.52 12.22 -23.24
C VAL A 17 29.80 13.71 -23.12
N LEU A 18 30.92 14.10 -22.52
CA LEU A 18 31.28 15.51 -22.34
C LEU A 18 31.62 16.20 -23.67
N GLU A 19 32.20 15.48 -24.64
CA GLU A 19 32.41 15.96 -26.01
C GLU A 19 31.07 16.22 -26.72
N ALA A 20 30.11 15.29 -26.60
CA ALA A 20 28.78 15.49 -27.17
C ALA A 20 28.03 16.68 -26.53
N GLU A 21 28.17 16.87 -25.21
CA GLU A 21 27.65 18.07 -24.54
C GLU A 21 28.38 19.35 -24.97
N PHE A 22 29.70 19.30 -25.15
CA PHE A 22 30.47 20.42 -25.69
C PHE A 22 29.96 20.83 -27.06
N VAL A 23 29.80 19.87 -27.97
CA VAL A 23 29.27 20.07 -29.32
C VAL A 23 27.86 20.65 -29.27
N ALA A 24 26.98 20.12 -28.40
CA ALA A 24 25.62 20.61 -28.25
C ALA A 24 25.56 22.08 -27.77
N LEU A 25 26.48 22.50 -26.91
CA LEU A 25 26.48 23.83 -26.29
C LEU A 25 27.31 24.89 -27.04
N HIS A 26 28.39 24.46 -27.71
CA HIS A 26 29.42 25.33 -28.29
C HIS A 26 29.68 25.09 -29.78
N GLY A 27 29.02 24.12 -30.40
CA GLY A 27 29.14 23.84 -31.84
C GLY A 27 30.09 22.68 -32.15
N GLU A 28 31.33 22.98 -32.52
CA GLU A 28 32.31 21.95 -32.93
C GLU A 28 33.47 21.86 -31.94
N LEU A 29 34.12 20.69 -31.88
CA LEU A 29 35.37 20.55 -31.13
C LEU A 29 36.48 21.36 -31.80
N PRO A 30 37.51 21.80 -31.05
CA PRO A 30 38.66 22.49 -31.62
C PRO A 30 39.31 21.72 -32.78
N SER A 31 39.83 22.43 -33.78
CA SER A 31 40.44 21.81 -34.97
C SER A 31 41.68 20.97 -34.64
N ASP A 32 42.36 21.29 -33.54
CA ASP A 32 43.54 20.62 -32.99
C ASP A 32 43.19 19.52 -31.96
N TYR A 33 41.90 19.18 -31.80
CA TYR A 33 41.47 18.17 -30.84
C TYR A 33 42.05 16.79 -31.17
N PRO A 34 42.62 16.06 -30.19
CA PRO A 34 43.39 14.85 -30.47
C PRO A 34 42.52 13.69 -30.97
N GLY A 35 42.97 13.05 -32.05
CA GLY A 35 42.39 11.80 -32.56
C GLY A 35 42.76 10.53 -31.77
N SER A 36 43.27 10.67 -30.54
CA SER A 36 43.72 9.55 -29.70
C SER A 36 42.54 8.65 -29.30
N SER A 37 42.79 7.35 -29.14
CA SER A 37 41.82 6.40 -28.57
C SER A 37 41.86 6.37 -27.03
N GLU A 38 42.82 7.06 -26.40
CA GLU A 38 43.01 7.02 -24.96
C GLU A 38 42.05 7.98 -24.23
N PRO A 39 41.17 7.49 -23.32
CA PRO A 39 40.17 8.31 -22.65
C PRO A 39 40.73 9.51 -21.87
N LYS A 40 41.85 9.32 -21.15
CA LYS A 40 42.47 10.36 -20.32
C LYS A 40 43.01 11.52 -21.15
N THR A 41 43.65 11.21 -22.28
CA THR A 41 44.23 12.20 -23.19
C THR A 41 43.13 13.05 -23.84
N ARG A 42 42.02 12.43 -24.26
CA ARG A 42 40.85 13.16 -24.78
C ARG A 42 40.19 14.03 -23.71
N LEU A 43 40.00 13.49 -22.50
CA LEU A 43 39.37 14.23 -21.40
C LEU A 43 40.19 15.47 -21.02
N LYS A 44 41.51 15.36 -20.97
CA LYS A 44 42.40 16.51 -20.73
C LYS A 44 42.26 17.57 -21.83
N ALA A 45 42.34 17.16 -23.09
CA ALA A 45 42.17 18.09 -24.22
C ALA A 45 40.79 18.78 -24.21
N LEU A 46 39.74 18.08 -23.78
CA LEU A 46 38.42 18.66 -23.61
C LEU A 46 38.39 19.73 -22.51
N TYR A 47 39.00 19.46 -21.35
CA TYR A 47 39.08 20.46 -20.28
C TYR A 47 39.89 21.67 -20.74
N ASP A 48 41.03 21.48 -21.40
CA ASP A 48 41.81 22.58 -21.99
C ASP A 48 40.98 23.41 -22.97
N ALA A 49 40.18 22.76 -23.82
CA ALA A 49 39.24 23.43 -24.72
C ALA A 49 38.16 24.23 -23.96
N ILE A 50 37.63 23.69 -22.86
CA ILE A 50 36.63 24.36 -22.00
C ILE A 50 37.25 25.58 -21.33
N HIS A 51 38.48 25.47 -20.82
CA HIS A 51 39.22 26.57 -20.23
C HIS A 51 39.52 27.68 -21.25
N GLY A 52 39.76 27.32 -22.51
CA GLY A 52 40.00 28.24 -23.62
C GLY A 52 38.76 28.97 -24.16
N LEU A 53 37.54 28.61 -23.73
CA LEU A 53 36.31 29.26 -24.20
C LEU A 53 36.30 30.77 -23.90
N LYS A 54 35.85 31.57 -24.88
CA LYS A 54 35.64 33.02 -24.74
C LYS A 54 34.50 33.29 -23.75
N GLU A 55 33.37 32.62 -23.95
CA GLU A 55 32.25 32.62 -23.02
C GLU A 55 32.46 31.47 -22.04
N LYS A 56 32.77 31.80 -20.78
CA LYS A 56 33.00 30.77 -19.76
C LYS A 56 31.68 30.06 -19.43
N ARG A 57 31.76 28.76 -19.14
CA ARG A 57 30.57 27.95 -18.87
C ARG A 57 29.90 28.38 -17.56
N ALA A 58 28.59 28.54 -17.62
CA ALA A 58 27.77 28.90 -16.48
C ALA A 58 26.74 27.81 -16.15
N ALA A 59 26.54 27.53 -14.87
CA ALA A 59 25.57 26.55 -14.38
C ALA A 59 24.66 27.14 -13.29
N LEU A 60 23.37 26.81 -13.38
CA LEU A 60 22.41 27.00 -12.30
C LEU A 60 22.15 25.65 -11.65
N CYS A 61 22.46 25.52 -10.37
CA CYS A 61 22.19 24.36 -9.56
C CYS A 61 21.00 24.63 -8.63
N ILE A 62 19.99 23.76 -8.64
CA ILE A 62 18.85 23.84 -7.73
C ILE A 62 18.80 22.56 -6.90
N SER A 63 18.97 22.72 -5.57
CA SER A 63 19.14 21.59 -4.66
C SER A 63 17.84 20.81 -4.40
N GLY A 64 17.97 19.67 -3.74
CA GLY A 64 16.83 18.93 -3.21
C GLY A 64 16.18 19.59 -2.00
N GLY A 65 15.16 18.92 -1.44
CA GLY A 65 14.31 19.48 -0.37
C GLY A 65 12.81 19.49 -0.69
N GLY A 66 12.39 18.69 -1.67
CA GLY A 66 10.99 18.52 -2.06
C GLY A 66 10.33 19.82 -2.53
N ILE A 67 9.03 19.96 -2.24
CA ILE A 67 8.26 21.13 -2.69
C ILE A 67 8.81 22.46 -2.18
N ARG A 68 9.45 22.50 -1.00
CA ARG A 68 10.08 23.73 -0.47
C ARG A 68 11.14 24.26 -1.41
N SER A 69 12.10 23.42 -1.79
CA SER A 69 13.17 23.80 -2.71
C SER A 69 12.61 24.16 -4.09
N ALA A 70 11.61 23.41 -4.58
CA ALA A 70 10.94 23.73 -5.84
C ALA A 70 10.30 25.13 -5.83
N THR A 71 9.67 25.51 -4.72
CA THR A 71 8.92 26.77 -4.57
C THR A 71 9.85 27.96 -4.36
N PHE A 72 10.86 27.82 -3.50
CA PHE A 72 11.92 28.82 -3.37
C PHE A 72 12.67 29.00 -4.71
N GLY A 73 13.00 27.90 -5.37
CA GLY A 73 13.62 27.87 -6.70
C GLY A 73 12.78 28.56 -7.78
N LEU A 74 11.44 28.44 -7.75
CA LEU A 74 10.56 29.21 -8.65
C LEU A 74 10.77 30.72 -8.47
N GLY A 75 10.88 31.19 -7.21
CA GLY A 75 11.22 32.58 -6.90
C GLY A 75 12.60 32.98 -7.45
N ILE A 76 13.61 32.14 -7.24
CA ILE A 76 14.96 32.36 -7.79
C ILE A 76 14.92 32.48 -9.32
N LEU A 77 14.18 31.60 -10.02
CA LEU A 77 14.02 31.66 -11.48
C LEU A 77 13.34 32.96 -11.93
N GLN A 78 12.32 33.43 -11.21
CA GLN A 78 11.68 34.73 -11.49
C GLN A 78 12.68 35.89 -11.33
N GLY A 79 13.48 35.87 -10.27
CA GLY A 79 14.52 36.88 -10.04
C GLY A 79 15.63 36.85 -11.09
N LEU A 80 16.14 35.67 -11.44
CA LEU A 80 17.14 35.50 -12.51
C LEU A 80 16.61 35.94 -13.88
N ALA A 81 15.32 35.70 -14.16
CA ALA A 81 14.67 36.21 -15.36
C ALA A 81 14.63 37.74 -15.34
N ARG A 82 14.22 38.38 -14.23
CA ARG A 82 14.22 39.85 -14.06
C ARG A 82 15.61 40.48 -14.21
N CYS A 83 16.64 39.76 -13.79
CA CYS A 83 18.04 40.15 -13.95
C CYS A 83 18.64 39.94 -15.35
N GLY A 84 17.91 39.29 -16.27
CA GLY A 84 18.43 38.95 -17.60
C GLY A 84 19.54 37.90 -17.59
N LEU A 85 19.65 37.08 -16.54
CA LEU A 85 20.68 36.03 -16.39
C LEU A 85 20.17 34.63 -16.75
N LEU A 86 18.85 34.39 -16.68
CA LEU A 86 18.29 33.03 -16.80
C LEU A 86 18.63 32.35 -18.15
N ASP A 87 18.67 33.10 -19.24
CA ASP A 87 19.02 32.61 -20.58
C ASP A 87 20.54 32.48 -20.84
N LYS A 88 21.38 32.86 -19.86
CA LYS A 88 22.85 32.83 -19.97
C LYS A 88 23.48 31.56 -19.38
N PHE A 89 22.71 30.77 -18.65
CA PHE A 89 23.18 29.50 -18.12
C PHE A 89 23.32 28.46 -19.23
N HIS A 90 24.47 27.78 -19.26
CA HIS A 90 24.73 26.67 -20.18
C HIS A 90 24.15 25.38 -19.65
N TYR A 91 24.18 25.20 -18.32
CA TYR A 91 23.67 24.03 -17.64
C TYR A 91 22.62 24.40 -16.59
N LEU A 92 21.61 23.55 -16.50
CA LEU A 92 20.68 23.53 -15.39
C LEU A 92 20.87 22.19 -14.68
N SER A 93 21.47 22.19 -13.49
CA SER A 93 21.70 20.99 -12.68
C SER A 93 20.66 20.92 -11.57
N THR A 94 19.98 19.78 -11.44
CA THR A 94 18.85 19.70 -10.51
C THR A 94 18.84 18.40 -9.72
N VAL A 95 18.41 18.49 -8.47
CA VAL A 95 18.23 17.36 -7.56
C VAL A 95 16.84 17.44 -6.92
N SER A 96 16.12 16.33 -6.86
CA SER A 96 14.86 16.19 -6.09
C SER A 96 13.85 17.32 -6.33
N GLY A 97 13.56 18.17 -5.33
CA GLY A 97 12.73 19.36 -5.45
C GLY A 97 13.16 20.33 -6.56
N GLY A 98 14.47 20.57 -6.70
CA GLY A 98 15.03 21.29 -7.84
C GLY A 98 14.74 20.61 -9.17
N GLY A 99 14.66 19.28 -9.18
CA GLY A 99 14.25 18.47 -10.34
C GLY A 99 12.80 18.74 -10.75
N TYR A 100 11.90 19.04 -9.81
CA TYR A 100 10.52 19.38 -10.13
C TYR A 100 10.44 20.70 -10.90
N ILE A 101 11.06 21.75 -10.35
CA ILE A 101 10.99 23.08 -10.93
C ILE A 101 11.85 23.21 -12.20
N GLY A 102 13.01 22.55 -12.25
CA GLY A 102 13.83 22.53 -13.46
C GLY A 102 13.21 21.75 -14.61
N SER A 103 12.49 20.65 -14.31
CA SER A 103 11.74 19.92 -15.34
C SER A 103 10.53 20.72 -15.84
N TRP A 104 9.85 21.46 -14.94
CA TRP A 104 8.83 22.42 -15.33
C TRP A 104 9.37 23.50 -16.26
N LEU A 105 10.51 24.12 -15.92
CA LEU A 105 11.16 25.13 -16.75
C LEU A 105 11.54 24.57 -18.13
N SER A 106 12.24 23.45 -18.16
CA SER A 106 12.69 22.81 -19.41
C SER A 106 11.53 22.35 -20.30
N ALA A 107 10.45 21.86 -19.69
CA ALA A 107 9.23 21.51 -20.41
C ALA A 107 8.51 22.76 -20.95
N TRP A 108 8.50 23.87 -20.20
CA TRP A 108 7.89 25.11 -20.65
C TRP A 108 8.68 25.70 -21.82
N ILE A 109 10.01 25.77 -21.73
CA ILE A 109 10.88 26.19 -22.83
C ILE A 109 10.61 25.37 -24.10
N LYS A 110 10.40 24.05 -23.98
CA LYS A 110 10.08 23.19 -25.12
C LYS A 110 8.69 23.48 -25.74
N ASN A 111 7.73 23.88 -24.93
CA ASN A 111 6.34 24.03 -25.35
C ASN A 111 5.98 25.47 -25.74
N ASP A 112 6.82 26.43 -25.37
CA ASP A 112 6.68 27.83 -25.74
C ASP A 112 7.17 28.08 -27.19
N PRO A 113 6.40 28.77 -28.05
CA PRO A 113 6.80 29.06 -29.42
C PRO A 113 8.13 29.84 -29.54
N ASP A 114 8.42 30.70 -28.56
CA ASP A 114 9.63 31.54 -28.54
C ASP A 114 10.75 30.94 -27.67
N GLY A 115 10.61 29.67 -27.28
CA GLY A 115 11.58 28.93 -26.50
C GLY A 115 11.87 29.62 -25.16
N ILE A 116 13.16 29.71 -24.81
CA ILE A 116 13.59 30.32 -23.54
C ILE A 116 13.27 31.82 -23.47
N ARG A 117 13.23 32.52 -24.62
CA ARG A 117 12.97 33.97 -24.65
C ARG A 117 11.52 34.27 -24.26
N GLY A 118 10.57 33.49 -24.75
CA GLY A 118 9.15 33.59 -24.37
C GLY A 118 8.95 33.33 -22.88
N VAL A 119 9.55 32.25 -22.37
CA VAL A 119 9.48 31.89 -20.94
C VAL A 119 10.08 32.97 -20.04
N VAL A 120 11.26 33.51 -20.40
CA VAL A 120 11.89 34.63 -19.66
C VAL A 120 10.99 35.87 -19.70
N GLY A 121 10.35 36.16 -20.83
CA GLY A 121 9.38 37.26 -20.96
C GLY A 121 8.21 37.14 -19.98
N GLU A 122 7.61 35.96 -19.89
CA GLU A 122 6.50 35.71 -18.95
C GLU A 122 6.97 35.69 -17.48
N LEU A 123 8.16 35.15 -17.17
CA LEU A 123 8.69 35.16 -15.79
C LEU A 123 9.09 36.55 -15.30
N LYS A 124 9.46 37.44 -16.22
CA LYS A 124 9.72 38.86 -15.92
C LYS A 124 8.45 39.62 -15.55
N ARG A 125 7.30 39.21 -16.09
CA ARG A 125 6.02 39.90 -15.94
C ARG A 125 5.66 40.08 -14.46
N ARG A 126 5.28 41.31 -14.09
CA ARG A 126 4.66 41.61 -12.80
C ARG A 126 3.13 41.60 -12.98
N PRO A 127 2.35 41.44 -11.89
CA PRO A 127 0.89 41.40 -12.00
C PRO A 127 0.30 42.63 -12.71
N ASP A 128 -0.24 42.43 -13.92
CA ASP A 128 -0.90 43.49 -14.70
C ASP A 128 -2.40 43.63 -14.33
N SER A 129 -2.97 42.65 -13.62
CA SER A 129 -4.39 42.58 -13.24
C SER A 129 -4.59 41.91 -11.88
N THR A 130 -5.54 42.39 -11.10
CA THR A 130 -5.95 41.77 -9.82
C THR A 130 -6.66 40.43 -10.00
N LEU A 131 -7.27 40.19 -11.18
CA LEU A 131 -8.02 38.96 -11.47
C LEU A 131 -7.13 37.82 -11.99
N ASN A 132 -6.04 38.17 -12.68
CA ASN A 132 -5.05 37.21 -13.20
C ASN A 132 -3.63 37.79 -13.02
N PRO A 133 -3.09 37.76 -11.80
CA PRO A 133 -1.84 38.44 -11.48
C PRO A 133 -0.58 37.75 -12.04
N GLU A 134 -0.68 36.53 -12.57
CA GLU A 134 0.48 35.73 -12.95
C GLU A 134 0.24 34.91 -14.24
N PRO A 135 1.31 34.53 -14.95
CA PRO A 135 1.20 33.64 -16.10
C PRO A 135 0.54 32.31 -15.73
N GLN A 136 -0.25 31.74 -16.65
CA GLN A 136 -0.97 30.47 -16.43
C GLN A 136 -0.07 29.35 -15.85
N PRO A 137 1.18 29.14 -16.31
CA PRO A 137 2.04 28.09 -15.75
C PRO A 137 2.38 28.28 -14.28
N VAL A 138 2.56 29.53 -13.82
CA VAL A 138 2.84 29.84 -12.41
C VAL A 138 1.56 29.66 -11.57
N ARG A 139 0.41 30.13 -12.09
CA ARG A 139 -0.89 29.92 -11.44
C ARG A 139 -1.21 28.44 -11.26
N HIS A 140 -0.92 27.61 -12.26
CA HIS A 140 -1.11 26.16 -12.15
C HIS A 140 -0.24 25.57 -11.04
N LEU A 141 1.03 25.98 -10.91
CA LEU A 141 1.87 25.51 -9.79
C LEU A 141 1.27 25.90 -8.43
N ARG A 142 0.72 27.11 -8.30
CA ARG A 142 0.03 27.57 -7.08
C ARG A 142 -1.23 26.76 -6.79
N GLU A 143 -2.09 26.51 -7.79
CA GLU A 143 -3.28 25.65 -7.65
C GLU A 143 -2.93 24.20 -7.26
N PHE A 144 -1.71 23.77 -7.56
CA PHE A 144 -1.15 22.46 -7.21
C PHE A 144 -0.07 22.56 -6.12
N SER A 145 -0.11 23.60 -5.27
CA SER A 145 0.79 23.72 -4.09
C SER A 145 0.74 22.48 -3.20
N ASN A 146 -0.39 21.78 -3.19
CA ASN A 146 -0.50 20.42 -2.67
C ASN A 146 -0.53 19.40 -3.82
N TYR A 147 0.62 19.08 -4.39
CA TYR A 147 0.69 18.28 -5.62
C TYR A 147 0.22 16.82 -5.43
N LEU A 148 0.40 16.25 -4.24
CA LEU A 148 -0.01 14.87 -3.92
C LEU A 148 -1.53 14.73 -3.88
N ALA A 149 -2.22 15.71 -3.30
CA ALA A 149 -3.67 15.76 -3.21
C ALA A 149 -4.15 17.23 -3.18
N PRO A 150 -4.34 17.89 -4.34
CA PRO A 150 -4.68 19.31 -4.43
C PRO A 150 -5.94 19.70 -3.66
N ARG A 151 -6.88 18.75 -3.56
CA ARG A 151 -8.03 18.85 -2.66
C ARG A 151 -7.82 17.88 -1.51
N MET A 152 -7.54 18.40 -0.32
CA MET A 152 -7.51 17.61 0.91
C MET A 152 -8.89 17.56 1.56
N GLY A 153 -9.18 16.47 2.27
CA GLY A 153 -10.39 16.32 3.07
C GLY A 153 -11.06 14.95 2.91
N LEU A 154 -11.87 14.58 3.92
CA LEU A 154 -12.60 13.31 3.96
C LEU A 154 -13.63 13.16 2.82
N THR A 155 -14.02 14.25 2.18
CA THR A 155 -14.92 14.26 1.01
C THR A 155 -14.17 14.33 -0.32
N SER A 156 -12.84 14.43 -0.31
CA SER A 156 -12.02 14.56 -1.53
C SER A 156 -11.67 13.21 -2.13
N VAL A 157 -12.00 13.04 -3.41
CA VAL A 157 -11.63 11.84 -4.20
C VAL A 157 -10.12 11.69 -4.33
N ASP A 158 -9.37 12.80 -4.43
CA ASP A 158 -7.92 12.75 -4.62
C ASP A 158 -7.22 12.16 -3.38
N PHE A 159 -7.68 12.52 -2.18
CA PHE A 159 -7.20 11.96 -0.91
C PHE A 159 -7.46 10.45 -0.80
N TRP A 160 -8.70 10.01 -1.05
CA TRP A 160 -9.05 8.59 -1.03
C TRP A 160 -8.37 7.79 -2.14
N THR A 161 -8.07 8.42 -3.29
CA THR A 161 -7.32 7.79 -4.38
C THR A 161 -5.89 7.49 -3.96
N LEU A 162 -5.24 8.39 -3.21
CA LEU A 162 -3.91 8.16 -2.66
C LEU A 162 -3.91 6.96 -1.69
N ILE A 163 -4.82 6.97 -0.71
CA ILE A 163 -4.97 5.88 0.28
C ILE A 163 -5.23 4.54 -0.42
N THR A 164 -6.20 4.52 -1.33
CA THR A 164 -6.62 3.28 -1.98
C THR A 164 -5.54 2.74 -2.90
N THR A 165 -4.81 3.62 -3.59
CA THR A 165 -3.68 3.23 -4.42
C THR A 165 -2.52 2.67 -3.59
N PHE A 166 -2.23 3.27 -2.42
CA PHE A 166 -1.25 2.74 -1.47
C PHE A 166 -1.65 1.33 -1.00
N ILE A 167 -2.88 1.16 -0.50
CA ILE A 167 -3.39 -0.14 -0.02
C ILE A 167 -3.36 -1.18 -1.13
N ARG A 168 -3.83 -0.84 -2.34
CA ARG A 168 -3.79 -1.73 -3.51
C ARG A 168 -2.38 -2.19 -3.81
N ASN A 169 -1.44 -1.25 -3.91
CA ASN A 169 -0.07 -1.55 -4.30
C ASN A 169 0.64 -2.39 -3.23
N MET A 170 0.40 -2.10 -1.95
CA MET A 170 0.89 -2.91 -0.82
C MET A 170 0.31 -4.33 -0.88
N PHE A 171 -1.00 -4.47 -1.03
CA PHE A 171 -1.69 -5.76 -1.16
C PHE A 171 -1.11 -6.60 -2.31
N LEU A 172 -0.92 -6.00 -3.50
CA LEU A 172 -0.37 -6.71 -4.66
C LEU A 172 1.08 -7.16 -4.44
N ASN A 173 1.93 -6.35 -3.80
CA ASN A 173 3.30 -6.76 -3.48
C ASN A 173 3.34 -7.84 -2.38
N TRP A 174 2.40 -7.83 -1.44
CA TRP A 174 2.25 -8.87 -0.43
C TRP A 174 1.90 -10.23 -1.01
N LEU A 175 1.11 -10.29 -2.10
CA LEU A 175 0.87 -11.55 -2.83
C LEU A 175 2.15 -12.19 -3.38
N VAL A 176 3.25 -11.44 -3.47
CA VAL A 176 4.57 -11.95 -3.79
C VAL A 176 5.35 -12.20 -2.49
N LEU A 177 5.61 -11.16 -1.70
CA LEU A 177 6.50 -11.22 -0.53
C LEU A 177 6.01 -12.17 0.56
N ILE A 178 4.72 -12.11 0.92
CA ILE A 178 4.17 -12.95 2.00
C ILE A 178 4.14 -14.41 1.58
N SER A 179 3.94 -14.71 0.29
CA SER A 179 4.00 -16.09 -0.20
C SER A 179 5.39 -16.70 0.01
N TRP A 180 6.44 -15.97 -0.34
CA TRP A 180 7.81 -16.44 -0.10
C TRP A 180 8.16 -16.49 1.40
N LEU A 181 7.71 -15.53 2.20
CA LEU A 181 7.88 -15.56 3.65
C LEU A 181 7.15 -16.76 4.27
N ALA A 182 5.91 -17.03 3.85
CA ALA A 182 5.14 -18.18 4.28
C ALA A 182 5.85 -19.49 3.91
N ALA A 183 6.39 -19.60 2.69
CA ALA A 183 7.19 -20.75 2.29
C ALA A 183 8.44 -20.94 3.19
N ALA A 184 9.15 -19.87 3.53
CA ALA A 184 10.27 -19.93 4.46
C ALA A 184 9.85 -20.38 5.88
N MET A 185 8.68 -19.93 6.35
CA MET A 185 8.11 -20.36 7.64
C MET A 185 7.67 -21.84 7.63
N MET A 186 7.57 -22.49 6.47
CA MET A 186 7.33 -23.93 6.38
C MET A 186 8.59 -24.77 6.62
N ILE A 187 9.80 -24.20 6.54
CA ILE A 187 11.06 -24.95 6.70
C ILE A 187 11.15 -25.67 8.06
N PRO A 188 10.88 -25.02 9.21
CA PRO A 188 10.89 -25.72 10.50
C PRO A 188 9.84 -26.85 10.58
N ARG A 189 8.71 -26.71 9.88
CA ARG A 189 7.68 -27.76 9.81
C ARG A 189 8.07 -28.91 8.90
N LEU A 190 8.73 -28.62 7.77
CA LEU A 190 9.35 -29.64 6.93
C LEU A 190 10.39 -30.42 7.72
N TYR A 191 11.21 -29.73 8.53
CA TYR A 191 12.19 -30.37 9.40
C TYR A 191 11.55 -31.23 10.51
N LEU A 192 10.50 -30.73 11.16
CA LEU A 192 9.73 -31.50 12.15
C LEU A 192 9.10 -32.75 11.52
N ALA A 193 8.49 -32.60 10.34
CA ALA A 193 7.91 -33.73 9.62
C ALA A 193 8.99 -34.72 9.13
N ALA A 194 10.19 -34.22 8.77
CA ALA A 194 11.34 -35.03 8.40
C ALA A 194 11.90 -35.87 9.56
N ILE A 195 11.95 -35.31 10.78
CA ILE A 195 12.39 -36.05 11.98
C ILE A 195 11.38 -37.12 12.37
N ASN A 196 10.09 -36.84 12.21
CA ASN A 196 9.02 -37.76 12.61
C ASN A 196 8.71 -38.85 11.57
N LEU A 197 9.50 -38.97 10.50
CA LEU A 197 9.34 -39.99 9.46
C LEU A 197 9.56 -41.39 10.04
N GLN A 198 8.50 -42.19 10.10
CA GLN A 198 8.56 -43.62 10.39
C GLN A 198 8.30 -44.40 9.09
N PRO A 199 9.33 -44.99 8.45
CA PRO A 199 9.16 -45.66 7.16
C PRO A 199 8.38 -46.97 7.32
N ASP A 200 7.13 -47.00 6.86
CA ASP A 200 6.34 -48.23 6.72
C ASP A 200 6.56 -48.82 5.33
N TRP A 201 7.26 -49.95 5.26
CA TRP A 201 7.55 -50.71 4.02
C TRP A 201 6.44 -51.73 3.71
N SER A 202 5.19 -51.30 3.58
CA SER A 202 4.11 -52.19 3.10
C SER A 202 3.47 -51.63 1.83
N GLY A 203 4.14 -51.90 0.71
CA GLY A 203 3.61 -51.59 -0.63
C GLY A 203 2.40 -52.46 -0.96
N GLN A 204 1.20 -51.90 -0.92
CA GLN A 204 0.00 -52.48 -1.57
C GLN A 204 -1.02 -51.37 -1.90
N THR A 205 -0.86 -50.62 -2.98
CA THR A 205 -1.95 -49.76 -3.49
C THR A 205 -1.76 -49.36 -4.97
N THR A 206 -1.95 -50.29 -5.90
CA THR A 206 -2.03 -49.95 -7.35
C THR A 206 -3.14 -50.62 -8.16
N TRP A 207 -4.09 -51.36 -7.57
CA TRP A 207 -5.16 -52.03 -8.34
C TRP A 207 -6.58 -51.45 -8.19
N TYR A 208 -6.86 -50.65 -7.15
CA TYR A 208 -8.24 -50.22 -6.85
C TYR A 208 -8.70 -48.90 -7.52
N LEU A 209 -7.84 -48.27 -8.33
CA LEU A 209 -8.04 -46.89 -8.84
C LEU A 209 -8.78 -46.76 -10.17
N TRP A 210 -9.28 -47.84 -10.78
CA TRP A 210 -10.08 -47.73 -12.02
C TRP A 210 -11.59 -47.93 -11.85
N LYS A 211 -12.07 -48.31 -10.66
CA LYS A 211 -13.48 -48.71 -10.46
C LYS A 211 -14.36 -47.72 -9.67
N LEU A 212 -13.82 -46.59 -9.22
CA LEU A 212 -14.54 -45.62 -8.36
C LEU A 212 -14.84 -44.27 -9.04
N SER A 213 -14.49 -44.12 -10.32
CA SER A 213 -14.76 -42.94 -11.13
C SER A 213 -15.91 -43.11 -12.13
N ALA A 214 -16.75 -44.15 -12.00
CA ALA A 214 -17.79 -44.45 -13.00
C ALA A 214 -19.26 -44.22 -12.59
N ASP A 215 -19.67 -44.20 -11.30
CA ASP A 215 -21.10 -44.42 -11.00
C ASP A 215 -21.88 -43.36 -10.20
N LYS A 216 -21.37 -42.16 -9.90
CA LYS A 216 -22.19 -41.14 -9.21
C LYS A 216 -21.95 -39.71 -9.68
N LEU A 217 -22.52 -39.37 -10.84
CA LEU A 217 -22.84 -37.99 -11.22
C LEU A 217 -24.05 -37.99 -12.16
N GLN A 218 -25.25 -37.99 -11.58
CA GLN A 218 -26.45 -37.51 -12.25
C GLN A 218 -27.00 -36.31 -11.45
N PRO A 219 -27.06 -35.10 -12.02
CA PRO A 219 -27.78 -33.99 -11.42
C PRO A 219 -29.28 -34.22 -11.60
N ASN A 220 -30.03 -34.25 -10.49
CA ASN A 220 -31.48 -34.28 -10.52
C ASN A 220 -32.02 -32.86 -10.83
N TRP A 221 -32.34 -32.61 -12.10
CA TRP A 221 -32.85 -31.32 -12.60
C TRP A 221 -34.27 -31.02 -12.11
N ASP A 222 -35.05 -32.04 -11.71
CA ASP A 222 -36.46 -31.88 -11.36
C ASP A 222 -36.69 -31.38 -9.94
N ALA A 223 -35.74 -31.58 -9.03
CA ALA A 223 -35.79 -31.03 -7.67
C ALA A 223 -35.61 -29.50 -7.65
N PHE A 224 -34.82 -28.97 -8.60
CA PHE A 224 -34.61 -27.53 -8.76
C PHE A 224 -35.88 -26.84 -9.30
N TRP A 225 -36.50 -27.39 -10.35
CA TRP A 225 -37.74 -26.84 -10.92
C TRP A 225 -38.93 -26.92 -9.97
N ASN A 226 -38.98 -27.92 -9.10
CA ASN A 226 -40.04 -28.06 -8.10
C ASN A 226 -39.83 -27.16 -6.86
N SER A 227 -38.61 -26.71 -6.59
CA SER A 227 -38.31 -25.71 -5.54
C SER A 227 -38.58 -24.26 -5.98
N ILE A 228 -38.95 -24.02 -7.25
CA ILE A 228 -39.18 -22.67 -7.83
C ILE A 228 -40.68 -22.32 -7.90
N ARG A 229 -41.58 -23.19 -7.41
CA ARG A 229 -43.04 -23.06 -7.55
C ARG A 229 -43.76 -22.44 -6.35
N GLN A 230 -43.11 -21.63 -5.51
CA GLN A 230 -43.78 -20.82 -4.48
C GLN A 230 -43.75 -19.31 -4.79
N PRO A 231 -44.77 -18.51 -4.37
CA PRO A 231 -44.85 -17.08 -4.70
C PRO A 231 -43.65 -16.23 -4.25
N TRP A 232 -42.96 -16.66 -3.18
CA TRP A 232 -41.78 -16.00 -2.62
C TRP A 232 -40.51 -16.20 -3.48
N ASP A 233 -40.45 -17.26 -4.30
CA ASP A 233 -39.28 -17.60 -5.12
C ASP A 233 -39.13 -16.67 -6.32
N ILE A 234 -40.24 -16.14 -6.83
CA ILE A 234 -40.25 -15.15 -7.91
C ILE A 234 -39.59 -13.85 -7.42
N GLY A 235 -39.95 -13.37 -6.22
CA GLY A 235 -39.36 -12.18 -5.62
C GLY A 235 -37.87 -12.32 -5.36
N LEU A 236 -37.43 -13.46 -4.82
CA LEU A 236 -36.01 -13.76 -4.60
C LEU A 236 -35.24 -13.85 -5.92
N THR A 237 -35.82 -14.46 -6.95
CA THR A 237 -35.19 -14.54 -8.28
C THR A 237 -35.06 -13.16 -8.93
N ILE A 238 -36.06 -12.29 -8.78
CA ILE A 238 -36.01 -10.90 -9.25
C ILE A 238 -34.90 -10.12 -8.51
N LEU A 239 -34.80 -10.21 -7.18
CA LEU A 239 -33.74 -9.54 -6.41
C LEU A 239 -32.34 -9.97 -6.87
N LEU A 240 -32.13 -11.27 -7.09
CA LEU A 240 -30.86 -11.83 -7.55
C LEU A 240 -30.52 -11.37 -8.97
N THR A 241 -31.47 -11.51 -9.90
CA THR A 241 -31.27 -11.14 -11.31
C THR A 241 -31.06 -9.64 -11.49
N VAL A 242 -31.81 -8.79 -10.80
CA VAL A 242 -31.61 -7.34 -10.81
C VAL A 242 -30.25 -6.98 -10.21
N GLY A 243 -29.85 -7.61 -9.10
CA GLY A 243 -28.52 -7.40 -8.50
C GLY A 243 -27.39 -7.68 -9.48
N PHE A 244 -27.44 -8.82 -10.18
CA PHE A 244 -26.45 -9.19 -11.20
C PHE A 244 -26.52 -8.34 -12.48
N ALA A 245 -27.72 -7.92 -12.90
CA ALA A 245 -27.89 -7.01 -14.03
C ALA A 245 -27.28 -5.62 -13.76
N LEU A 246 -27.41 -5.11 -12.53
CA LEU A 246 -26.77 -3.85 -12.11
C LEU A 246 -25.24 -3.97 -12.11
N ILE A 247 -24.68 -5.12 -11.75
CA ILE A 247 -23.23 -5.41 -11.88
C ILE A 247 -22.82 -5.38 -13.35
N ALA A 248 -23.60 -6.01 -14.24
CA ALA A 248 -23.34 -6.00 -15.68
C ALA A 248 -23.36 -4.57 -16.26
N ALA A 249 -24.33 -3.75 -15.86
CA ALA A 249 -24.42 -2.34 -16.26
C ALA A 249 -23.22 -1.51 -15.75
N ALA A 250 -22.86 -1.67 -14.47
CA ALA A 250 -21.70 -1.00 -13.89
C ALA A 250 -20.38 -1.39 -14.60
N MET A 251 -20.25 -2.65 -14.98
CA MET A 251 -19.09 -3.14 -15.74
C MET A 251 -19.08 -2.62 -17.17
N ALA A 252 -20.24 -2.55 -17.84
CA ALA A 252 -20.35 -1.97 -19.17
C ALA A 252 -19.87 -0.50 -19.18
N TYR A 253 -20.29 0.29 -18.20
CA TYR A 253 -19.81 1.67 -18.04
C TYR A 253 -18.28 1.71 -17.89
N ALA A 254 -17.71 0.87 -17.04
CA ALA A 254 -16.27 0.84 -16.80
C ALA A 254 -15.48 0.61 -18.10
N ILE A 255 -15.90 -0.36 -18.92
CA ILE A 255 -15.23 -0.69 -20.18
C ILE A 255 -15.33 0.46 -21.19
N ILE A 256 -16.45 1.18 -21.21
CA ILE A 256 -16.66 2.33 -22.10
C ILE A 256 -15.78 3.52 -21.69
N ASP A 257 -15.63 3.79 -20.40
CA ASP A 257 -14.97 5.01 -19.93
C ASP A 257 -13.45 4.87 -19.74
N VAL A 258 -12.97 3.66 -19.42
CA VAL A 258 -11.54 3.41 -19.18
C VAL A 258 -10.68 3.87 -20.39
N PRO A 259 -9.60 4.65 -20.16
CA PRO A 259 -8.75 5.20 -21.23
C PRO A 259 -8.14 4.13 -22.16
N SER A 260 -7.77 2.97 -21.61
CA SER A 260 -7.11 1.89 -22.37
C SER A 260 -8.07 1.11 -23.30
N THR A 261 -9.38 1.34 -23.22
CA THR A 261 -10.41 0.62 -23.97
C THR A 261 -11.30 1.56 -24.77
N GLY A 262 -12.27 2.19 -24.10
CA GLY A 262 -13.30 3.01 -24.74
C GLY A 262 -13.01 4.50 -24.71
N ASN A 263 -12.19 4.97 -23.75
CA ASN A 263 -11.73 6.36 -23.59
C ASN A 263 -12.86 7.39 -23.79
N ALA A 264 -14.00 7.16 -23.14
CA ALA A 264 -15.17 8.02 -23.34
C ALA A 264 -15.03 9.42 -22.75
N GLN A 265 -14.08 9.61 -21.81
CA GLN A 265 -13.79 10.87 -21.10
C GLN A 265 -15.03 11.45 -20.40
N LEU A 266 -15.83 10.58 -19.77
CA LEU A 266 -17.04 10.98 -19.07
C LEU A 266 -16.72 11.69 -17.75
N SER A 267 -17.66 12.50 -17.27
CA SER A 267 -17.49 13.26 -16.02
C SER A 267 -17.68 12.38 -14.78
N GLN A 268 -17.12 12.83 -13.65
CA GLN A 268 -17.30 12.19 -12.34
C GLN A 268 -18.78 12.00 -11.96
N ARG A 269 -19.67 12.95 -12.32
CA ARG A 269 -21.12 12.82 -12.08
C ARG A 269 -21.71 11.60 -12.79
N ARG A 270 -21.33 11.34 -14.04
CA ARG A 270 -21.79 10.18 -14.79
C ARG A 270 -21.23 8.88 -14.22
N PHE A 271 -19.98 8.90 -13.76
CA PHE A 271 -19.37 7.76 -13.08
C PHE A 271 -20.16 7.37 -11.83
N LEU A 272 -20.55 8.34 -10.99
CA LEU A 272 -21.33 8.09 -9.79
C LEU A 272 -22.70 7.48 -10.11
N LEU A 273 -23.40 8.03 -11.11
CA LEU A 273 -24.76 7.61 -11.48
C LEU A 273 -24.81 6.25 -12.17
N PHE A 274 -23.89 5.97 -13.10
CA PHE A 274 -23.98 4.80 -13.98
C PHE A 274 -23.05 3.65 -13.60
N ARG A 275 -22.16 3.86 -12.64
CA ARG A 275 -21.27 2.80 -12.14
C ARG A 275 -21.35 2.62 -10.63
N GLN A 276 -21.11 3.69 -9.87
CA GLN A 276 -21.02 3.56 -8.41
C GLN A 276 -22.37 3.23 -7.77
N LEU A 277 -23.43 3.94 -8.16
CA LEU A 277 -24.78 3.71 -7.64
C LEU A 277 -25.31 2.30 -7.99
N PRO A 278 -25.25 1.82 -9.26
CA PRO A 278 -25.63 0.44 -9.58
C PRO A 278 -24.86 -0.61 -8.78
N LEU A 279 -23.55 -0.42 -8.58
CA LEU A 279 -22.72 -1.35 -7.79
C LEU A 279 -23.12 -1.35 -6.31
N PHE A 280 -23.42 -0.18 -5.75
CA PHE A 280 -23.92 -0.06 -4.38
C PHE A 280 -25.29 -0.71 -4.21
N LEU A 281 -26.24 -0.44 -5.12
CA LEU A 281 -27.56 -1.08 -5.12
C LEU A 281 -27.45 -2.60 -5.28
N ALA A 282 -26.57 -3.09 -6.15
CA ALA A 282 -26.31 -4.52 -6.27
C ALA A 282 -25.84 -5.14 -4.95
N SER A 283 -24.96 -4.46 -4.20
CA SER A 283 -24.50 -4.94 -2.89
C SER A 283 -25.64 -5.05 -1.87
N LEU A 284 -26.57 -4.10 -1.87
CA LEU A 284 -27.75 -4.14 -1.00
C LEU A 284 -28.71 -5.27 -1.40
N LEU A 285 -28.97 -5.43 -2.70
CA LEU A 285 -29.86 -6.47 -3.21
C LEU A 285 -29.30 -7.88 -2.97
N LEU A 286 -28.00 -8.08 -3.14
CA LEU A 286 -27.34 -9.36 -2.86
C LEU A 286 -27.34 -9.68 -1.36
N ALA A 287 -27.10 -8.70 -0.49
CA ALA A 287 -27.22 -8.87 0.96
C ALA A 287 -28.67 -9.18 1.37
N ALA A 288 -29.64 -8.46 0.82
CA ALA A 288 -31.06 -8.70 1.09
C ALA A 288 -31.50 -10.09 0.60
N TRP A 289 -31.10 -10.47 -0.63
CA TRP A 289 -31.37 -11.79 -1.19
C TRP A 289 -30.87 -12.89 -0.27
N TRP A 290 -29.65 -12.75 0.26
CA TRP A 290 -29.08 -13.74 1.17
C TRP A 290 -29.89 -13.88 2.47
N ALA A 291 -30.19 -12.77 3.13
CA ALA A 291 -30.96 -12.76 4.36
C ALA A 291 -32.36 -13.36 4.17
N LEU A 292 -33.06 -12.96 3.10
CA LEU A 292 -34.40 -13.43 2.80
C LEU A 292 -34.42 -14.90 2.36
N SER A 293 -33.49 -15.32 1.50
CA SER A 293 -33.38 -16.71 1.05
C SER A 293 -33.14 -17.65 2.23
N ARG A 294 -32.33 -17.24 3.21
CA ARG A 294 -32.13 -18.02 4.44
C ARG A 294 -33.39 -18.12 5.28
N ASN A 295 -34.12 -17.01 5.45
CA ASN A 295 -35.35 -17.01 6.23
C ASN A 295 -36.43 -17.91 5.60
N VAL A 296 -36.48 -17.99 4.28
CA VAL A 296 -37.47 -18.78 3.53
C VAL A 296 -37.06 -20.26 3.41
N HIS A 297 -35.79 -20.56 3.11
CA HIS A 297 -35.33 -21.90 2.72
C HIS A 297 -34.48 -22.62 3.79
N GLY A 298 -34.19 -21.99 4.92
CA GLY A 298 -33.34 -22.57 5.96
C GLY A 298 -31.86 -22.68 5.54
N SER A 299 -31.09 -23.54 6.24
CA SER A 299 -29.64 -23.65 6.05
C SER A 299 -29.20 -24.65 4.98
N GLU A 300 -30.10 -25.54 4.52
CA GLU A 300 -29.76 -26.65 3.63
C GLU A 300 -29.50 -26.22 2.17
N LEU A 301 -30.17 -25.16 1.71
CA LEU A 301 -29.95 -24.55 0.39
C LEU A 301 -28.48 -24.15 0.18
N PHE A 302 -27.77 -23.81 1.26
CA PHE A 302 -26.41 -23.27 1.22
C PHE A 302 -25.31 -24.35 1.23
N ALA A 303 -25.66 -25.63 1.05
CA ALA A 303 -24.69 -26.71 0.93
C ALA A 303 -23.76 -26.51 -0.30
N PRO A 304 -22.45 -26.80 -0.19
CA PRO A 304 -21.47 -26.53 -1.25
C PRO A 304 -21.80 -27.18 -2.60
N LYS A 305 -22.45 -28.36 -2.59
CA LYS A 305 -22.79 -29.12 -3.80
C LYS A 305 -23.87 -28.46 -4.67
N HIS A 306 -24.66 -27.54 -4.12
CA HIS A 306 -25.80 -26.94 -4.84
C HIS A 306 -25.60 -25.45 -5.16
N LEU A 307 -24.98 -24.65 -4.29
CA LEU A 307 -25.00 -23.18 -4.43
C LEU A 307 -23.72 -22.56 -5.02
N LEU A 308 -22.56 -23.20 -4.84
CA LEU A 308 -21.26 -22.68 -5.28
C LEU A 308 -21.15 -22.50 -6.82
N PRO A 309 -21.54 -23.49 -7.66
CA PRO A 309 -21.44 -23.35 -9.12
C PRO A 309 -22.29 -22.20 -9.66
N TRP A 310 -23.45 -21.93 -9.05
CA TRP A 310 -24.37 -20.88 -9.47
C TRP A 310 -23.87 -19.48 -9.17
N PHE A 311 -23.35 -19.23 -7.96
CA PHE A 311 -22.78 -17.91 -7.62
C PHE A 311 -21.58 -17.56 -8.50
N VAL A 312 -20.71 -18.55 -8.73
CA VAL A 312 -19.56 -18.39 -9.62
C VAL A 312 -20.04 -18.16 -11.06
N GLY A 313 -20.96 -19.00 -11.56
CA GLY A 313 -21.50 -18.89 -12.92
C GLY A 313 -22.21 -17.56 -13.20
N LEU A 314 -23.10 -17.10 -12.30
CA LEU A 314 -23.82 -15.83 -12.43
C LEU A 314 -22.89 -14.62 -12.40
N THR A 315 -21.86 -14.65 -11.55
CA THR A 315 -20.87 -13.56 -11.47
C THR A 315 -20.08 -13.45 -12.77
N VAL A 316 -19.60 -14.58 -13.30
CA VAL A 316 -18.89 -14.62 -14.59
C VAL A 316 -19.82 -14.15 -15.73
N ALA A 317 -21.05 -14.67 -15.79
CA ALA A 317 -22.03 -14.30 -16.80
C ALA A 317 -22.34 -12.79 -16.79
N SER A 318 -22.45 -12.18 -15.61
CA SER A 318 -22.74 -10.74 -15.46
C SER A 318 -21.62 -9.87 -16.02
N TYR A 319 -20.36 -10.22 -15.75
CA TYR A 319 -19.21 -9.49 -16.26
C TYR A 319 -19.04 -9.66 -17.77
N LEU A 320 -19.28 -10.86 -18.30
CA LEU A 320 -19.26 -11.13 -19.74
C LEU A 320 -20.38 -10.36 -20.46
N SER A 321 -21.59 -10.35 -19.89
CA SER A 321 -22.73 -9.60 -20.42
C SER A 321 -22.44 -8.09 -20.45
N GLY A 322 -21.87 -7.53 -19.39
CA GLY A 322 -21.41 -6.14 -19.36
C GLY A 322 -20.36 -5.84 -20.45
N GLY A 323 -19.44 -6.78 -20.69
CA GLY A 323 -18.47 -6.70 -21.78
C GLY A 323 -19.11 -6.68 -23.17
N LEU A 324 -20.11 -7.52 -23.42
CA LEU A 324 -20.85 -7.55 -24.69
C LEU A 324 -21.65 -6.25 -24.92
N ILE A 325 -22.32 -5.74 -23.89
CA ILE A 325 -23.05 -4.47 -23.94
C ILE A 325 -22.08 -3.31 -24.30
N ALA A 326 -20.95 -3.23 -23.61
CA ALA A 326 -19.94 -2.22 -23.89
C ALA A 326 -19.38 -2.34 -25.32
N PHE A 327 -19.13 -3.57 -25.79
CA PHE A 327 -18.66 -3.81 -27.14
C PHE A 327 -19.66 -3.34 -28.20
N ALA A 328 -20.94 -3.65 -28.03
CA ALA A 328 -22.01 -3.19 -28.91
C ALA A 328 -22.07 -1.64 -28.97
N ILE A 329 -22.02 -0.97 -27.81
CA ILE A 329 -22.03 0.51 -27.73
C ILE A 329 -20.78 1.11 -28.39
N LEU A 330 -19.60 0.52 -28.18
CA LEU A 330 -18.35 0.99 -28.79
C LEU A 330 -18.30 0.76 -30.31
N LEU A 331 -18.99 -0.27 -30.82
CA LEU A 331 -19.18 -0.46 -32.27
C LEU A 331 -20.03 0.67 -32.86
N LEU A 332 -21.13 1.03 -32.20
CA LEU A 332 -21.99 2.13 -32.64
C LEU A 332 -21.29 3.50 -32.61
N ARG A 333 -20.36 3.71 -31.67
CA ARG A 333 -19.58 4.95 -31.55
C ARG A 333 -18.46 5.09 -32.60
N LYS A 334 -18.09 4.02 -33.29
CA LYS A 334 -16.84 3.93 -34.09
C LYS A 334 -16.91 4.50 -35.51
N ARG A 335 -17.53 5.67 -35.73
CA ARG A 335 -17.22 6.53 -36.90
C ARG A 335 -16.19 7.58 -36.48
N GLY A 336 -14.88 7.28 -36.59
CA GLY A 336 -13.87 8.36 -36.61
C GLY A 336 -12.49 8.17 -35.93
N GLN A 337 -12.20 7.10 -35.17
CA GLN A 337 -10.87 6.96 -34.52
C GLN A 337 -9.93 5.97 -35.23
N LYS A 338 -8.74 6.46 -35.64
CA LYS A 338 -7.62 5.68 -36.21
C LYS A 338 -7.16 4.58 -35.24
N LYS A 339 -7.19 3.31 -35.69
CA LYS A 339 -6.78 2.13 -34.90
C LYS A 339 -5.24 2.00 -34.87
N ARG A 340 -4.66 1.73 -33.70
CA ARG A 340 -3.29 1.17 -33.55
C ARG A 340 -3.34 -0.39 -33.52
N PRO A 341 -2.35 -1.12 -34.08
CA PRO A 341 -2.49 -2.54 -34.46
C PRO A 341 -2.19 -3.57 -33.34
N ARG A 342 -1.62 -3.16 -32.19
CA ARG A 342 -1.08 -4.08 -31.14
C ARG A 342 -2.15 -4.81 -30.25
N ARG A 343 -3.42 -4.86 -30.65
CA ARG A 343 -4.54 -5.08 -29.70
C ARG A 343 -5.05 -6.52 -29.50
N PHE A 344 -4.73 -7.51 -30.35
CA PHE A 344 -5.36 -8.84 -30.20
C PHE A 344 -4.88 -9.60 -28.95
N VAL A 345 -3.57 -9.75 -28.76
CA VAL A 345 -2.97 -10.40 -27.56
C VAL A 345 -3.32 -9.62 -26.28
N ALA A 346 -3.31 -8.29 -26.36
CA ALA A 346 -3.73 -7.38 -25.29
C ALA A 346 -5.23 -7.49 -24.94
N SER A 347 -6.07 -7.98 -25.86
CA SER A 347 -7.49 -8.22 -25.60
C SER A 347 -7.70 -9.57 -24.92
N LEU A 348 -6.93 -10.59 -25.32
CA LEU A 348 -7.01 -11.94 -24.75
C LEU A 348 -6.53 -11.99 -23.30
N SER A 349 -5.41 -11.32 -22.97
CA SER A 349 -4.91 -11.24 -21.59
C SER A 349 -5.84 -10.48 -20.66
N ARG A 350 -6.51 -9.42 -21.16
CA ARG A 350 -7.55 -8.70 -20.41
C ARG A 350 -8.76 -9.58 -20.13
N LEU A 351 -9.21 -10.35 -21.11
CA LEU A 351 -10.32 -11.28 -20.95
C LEU A 351 -9.98 -12.40 -19.94
N ALA A 352 -8.77 -12.95 -20.01
CA ALA A 352 -8.27 -13.90 -19.02
C ALA A 352 -8.23 -13.31 -17.59
N ALA A 353 -7.74 -12.07 -17.44
CA ALA A 353 -7.74 -11.38 -16.15
C ALA A 353 -9.17 -11.16 -15.60
N ILE A 354 -10.13 -10.81 -16.46
CA ILE A 354 -11.55 -10.69 -16.08
C ILE A 354 -12.10 -12.05 -15.61
N LEU A 355 -11.84 -13.13 -16.35
CA LEU A 355 -12.30 -14.47 -15.97
C LEU A 355 -11.73 -14.91 -14.62
N VAL A 356 -10.42 -14.79 -14.41
CA VAL A 356 -9.77 -15.19 -13.14
C VAL A 356 -10.32 -14.38 -11.96
N THR A 357 -10.44 -13.06 -12.12
CA THR A 357 -10.91 -12.19 -11.03
C THR A 357 -12.40 -12.38 -10.72
N THR A 358 -13.22 -12.69 -11.71
CA THR A 358 -14.66 -12.95 -11.53
C THR A 358 -14.95 -14.31 -10.92
N LEU A 359 -14.16 -15.34 -11.27
CA LEU A 359 -14.21 -16.64 -10.60
C LEU A 359 -13.89 -16.49 -9.10
N LEU A 360 -12.83 -15.75 -8.77
CA LEU A 360 -12.46 -15.47 -7.39
C LEU A 360 -13.53 -14.63 -6.67
N ALA A 361 -14.11 -13.64 -7.35
CA ALA A 361 -15.21 -12.84 -6.81
C ALA A 361 -16.41 -13.71 -6.40
N GLY A 362 -16.83 -14.62 -7.29
CA GLY A 362 -17.93 -15.54 -7.03
C GLY A 362 -17.64 -16.46 -5.84
N LEU A 363 -16.40 -16.95 -5.72
CA LEU A 363 -15.96 -17.75 -4.57
C LEU A 363 -15.98 -16.93 -3.27
N CYS A 364 -15.44 -15.71 -3.27
CA CYS A 364 -15.42 -14.84 -2.10
C CYS A 364 -16.84 -14.45 -1.64
N LEU A 365 -17.74 -14.13 -2.58
CA LEU A 365 -19.14 -13.87 -2.29
C LEU A 365 -19.80 -15.10 -1.65
N TRP A 366 -19.54 -16.30 -2.18
CA TRP A 366 -20.05 -17.54 -1.59
C TRP A 366 -19.49 -17.81 -0.18
N VAL A 367 -18.19 -17.61 0.06
CA VAL A 367 -17.56 -17.81 1.38
C VAL A 367 -18.10 -16.80 2.39
N ALA A 368 -18.15 -15.52 2.03
CA ALA A 368 -18.71 -14.46 2.87
C ALA A 368 -20.13 -14.84 3.30
N ALA A 369 -20.92 -15.32 2.35
CA ALA A 369 -22.29 -15.68 2.57
C ALA A 369 -22.43 -16.92 3.49
N THR A 370 -21.69 -18.00 3.21
CA THR A 370 -21.82 -19.29 3.91
C THR A 370 -21.10 -19.37 5.26
N ARG A 371 -20.00 -18.65 5.48
CA ARG A 371 -19.14 -18.84 6.67
C ARG A 371 -19.22 -17.70 7.69
N MET A 372 -19.50 -16.47 7.27
CA MET A 372 -19.47 -15.32 8.20
C MET A 372 -20.80 -15.05 8.92
N PHE A 373 -21.91 -15.64 8.45
CA PHE A 373 -23.25 -15.25 8.91
C PHE A 373 -24.11 -16.37 9.51
N LEU A 374 -23.66 -17.63 9.58
CA LEU A 374 -24.47 -18.73 10.12
C LEU A 374 -24.42 -18.79 11.67
N ASP A 375 -25.54 -18.46 12.34
CA ASP A 375 -25.78 -18.82 13.76
C ASP A 375 -25.79 -20.35 14.00
N PRO A 376 -25.23 -20.85 15.12
CA PRO A 376 -25.33 -22.26 15.53
C PRO A 376 -26.80 -22.67 15.77
N ARG A 377 -27.15 -23.90 15.38
CA ARG A 377 -28.51 -24.46 15.54
C ARG A 377 -28.84 -24.64 17.03
N LYS A 378 -29.98 -24.11 17.47
CA LYS A 378 -30.57 -24.42 18.79
C LYS A 378 -31.17 -25.83 18.78
N ILE A 379 -30.92 -26.58 19.84
CA ILE A 379 -31.42 -27.95 20.04
C ILE A 379 -32.27 -28.03 21.32
N GLU A 380 -33.22 -28.95 21.35
CA GLU A 380 -34.02 -29.31 22.52
C GLU A 380 -33.70 -30.75 22.92
N PHE A 381 -33.49 -30.97 24.23
CA PHE A 381 -33.23 -32.29 24.77
C PHE A 381 -34.53 -33.11 24.85
N THR A 382 -34.65 -34.24 24.14
CA THR A 382 -35.90 -35.03 24.09
C THR A 382 -36.05 -36.04 25.22
N ARG A 383 -34.95 -36.40 25.90
CA ARG A 383 -34.93 -37.27 27.08
C ARG A 383 -33.88 -36.78 28.07
N ILE A 384 -33.99 -37.20 29.33
CA ILE A 384 -33.00 -36.87 30.35
C ILE A 384 -31.64 -37.41 29.92
N CYS A 385 -30.62 -36.55 29.96
CA CYS A 385 -29.30 -36.85 29.46
C CYS A 385 -28.25 -36.65 30.56
N ASP A 386 -27.41 -37.66 30.77
CA ASP A 386 -26.26 -37.56 31.67
C ASP A 386 -25.20 -36.65 31.04
N ALA A 387 -24.80 -35.62 31.76
CA ALA A 387 -23.80 -34.66 31.32
C ALA A 387 -22.77 -34.40 32.42
N ILE A 388 -21.58 -33.98 32.01
CA ILE A 388 -20.50 -33.56 32.92
C ILE A 388 -20.38 -32.05 32.79
N GLN A 389 -20.66 -31.32 33.87
CA GLN A 389 -20.56 -29.86 33.87
C GLN A 389 -19.10 -29.41 33.78
N ILE A 390 -18.79 -28.51 32.86
CA ILE A 390 -17.43 -28.00 32.64
C ILE A 390 -17.13 -26.93 33.72
N PRO A 391 -15.93 -26.90 34.35
CA PRO A 391 -15.65 -26.03 35.49
C PRO A 391 -15.92 -24.54 35.19
N SER A 392 -16.65 -23.87 36.09
CA SER A 392 -16.81 -22.41 36.02
C SER A 392 -15.59 -21.71 36.66
N GLU A 393 -15.13 -20.58 36.10
CA GLU A 393 -13.99 -19.80 36.62
C GLU A 393 -14.29 -19.02 37.93
N GLN A 394 -15.08 -19.60 38.84
CA GLN A 394 -15.46 -18.93 40.08
C GLN A 394 -14.26 -18.83 41.03
N LYS A 395 -13.77 -17.61 41.23
CA LYS A 395 -12.67 -17.28 42.14
C LYS A 395 -13.17 -17.25 43.59
N ILE A 396 -12.48 -17.97 44.47
CA ILE A 396 -12.70 -17.99 45.92
C ILE A 396 -11.47 -17.46 46.65
N THR A 397 -11.65 -16.97 47.87
CA THR A 397 -10.56 -16.57 48.75
C THR A 397 -10.48 -17.55 49.90
N ILE A 398 -9.33 -18.20 50.08
CA ILE A 398 -9.04 -19.11 51.18
C ILE A 398 -8.48 -18.28 52.34
N PRO A 399 -9.13 -18.26 53.50
CA PRO A 399 -8.68 -17.46 54.65
C PRO A 399 -7.32 -17.91 55.20
N SER A 400 -6.63 -17.00 55.89
CA SER A 400 -5.41 -17.32 56.66
C SER A 400 -5.66 -18.38 57.75
N ARG A 401 -4.66 -19.23 58.03
CA ARG A 401 -4.68 -20.37 58.97
C ARG A 401 -5.57 -21.56 58.58
N THR A 402 -6.01 -21.64 57.32
CA THR A 402 -6.76 -22.79 56.81
C THR A 402 -5.82 -23.97 56.58
N GLU A 403 -6.18 -25.15 57.08
CA GLU A 403 -5.43 -26.40 56.91
C GLU A 403 -6.00 -27.22 55.75
N GLY A 404 -5.12 -27.77 54.90
CA GLY A 404 -5.53 -28.47 53.68
C GLY A 404 -4.56 -29.53 53.20
N ILE A 405 -5.00 -30.29 52.20
CA ILE A 405 -4.21 -31.38 51.59
C ILE A 405 -3.85 -31.05 50.14
N LEU A 406 -2.57 -31.19 49.78
CA LEU A 406 -2.06 -30.95 48.43
C LEU A 406 -2.11 -32.26 47.62
N LYS A 407 -2.93 -32.32 46.56
CA LYS A 407 -3.25 -33.61 45.90
C LYS A 407 -2.58 -33.89 44.54
N GLN A 408 -2.22 -32.90 43.72
CA GLN A 408 -1.52 -33.16 42.44
C GLN A 408 -0.99 -31.88 41.77
N ILE A 409 -0.01 -32.01 40.87
CA ILE A 409 0.48 -30.98 39.93
C ILE A 409 -0.12 -31.23 38.55
N VAL A 410 -0.76 -30.21 37.95
CA VAL A 410 -1.16 -30.21 36.53
C VAL A 410 -0.90 -28.80 35.98
N ASP A 411 -0.10 -28.70 34.91
CA ASP A 411 0.21 -27.46 34.17
C ASP A 411 0.55 -26.23 35.02
N GLY A 412 1.57 -26.30 35.88
CA GLY A 412 2.04 -25.16 36.69
C GLY A 412 1.03 -24.67 37.74
N SER A 413 0.06 -25.53 38.11
CA SER A 413 -0.93 -25.26 39.14
C SER A 413 -1.15 -26.47 40.05
N TYR A 414 -1.50 -26.19 41.31
CA TYR A 414 -1.66 -27.19 42.37
C TYR A 414 -3.12 -27.29 42.79
N ILE A 415 -3.61 -28.52 42.91
CA ILE A 415 -4.96 -28.79 43.44
C ILE A 415 -4.85 -29.03 44.94
N ILE A 416 -5.57 -28.22 45.70
CA ILE A 416 -5.67 -28.31 47.15
C ILE A 416 -7.08 -28.72 47.57
N GLN A 417 -7.17 -29.50 48.64
CA GLN A 417 -8.42 -29.84 49.28
C GLN A 417 -8.59 -28.95 50.51
N THR A 418 -9.61 -28.08 50.52
CA THR A 418 -10.00 -27.28 51.70
C THR A 418 -11.34 -27.77 52.26
N ASP A 419 -11.72 -27.23 53.41
CA ASP A 419 -13.04 -27.35 54.05
C ASP A 419 -14.20 -26.88 53.13
N GLN A 420 -13.91 -25.98 52.19
CA GLN A 420 -14.85 -25.46 51.19
C GLN A 420 -14.87 -26.26 49.86
N GLY A 421 -14.08 -27.33 49.75
CA GLY A 421 -14.00 -28.20 48.56
C GLY A 421 -12.64 -28.15 47.83
N PRO A 422 -12.46 -28.91 46.74
CA PRO A 422 -11.22 -28.88 45.97
C PRO A 422 -11.07 -27.57 45.18
N ALA A 423 -9.91 -26.93 45.29
CA ALA A 423 -9.61 -25.66 44.65
C ALA A 423 -8.23 -25.68 43.98
N ARG A 424 -8.05 -24.89 42.93
CA ARG A 424 -6.80 -24.77 42.18
C ARG A 424 -6.06 -23.48 42.55
N ILE A 425 -4.79 -23.60 42.91
CA ILE A 425 -3.86 -22.50 43.18
C ILE A 425 -2.75 -22.49 42.12
N VAL A 426 -2.38 -21.31 41.62
CA VAL A 426 -1.29 -21.14 40.65
C VAL A 426 0.05 -21.14 41.40
N GLU A 427 1.14 -21.64 40.80
CA GLU A 427 2.45 -21.83 41.45
C GLU A 427 2.98 -20.61 42.25
N ARG A 428 2.71 -19.38 41.80
CA ARG A 428 3.07 -18.14 42.52
C ARG A 428 2.34 -17.92 43.85
N GLY A 429 1.29 -18.68 44.16
CA GLY A 429 0.54 -18.62 45.41
C GLY A 429 0.93 -19.70 46.43
N LEU A 430 1.94 -20.54 46.12
CA LEU A 430 2.45 -21.54 47.07
C LEU A 430 3.33 -20.96 48.17
N ASP A 431 3.91 -19.78 47.96
CA ASP A 431 4.68 -19.02 48.94
C ASP A 431 3.87 -18.74 50.23
N VAL A 432 2.54 -18.76 50.10
CA VAL A 432 1.58 -18.53 51.18
C VAL A 432 1.35 -19.78 52.03
N LEU A 433 1.84 -20.97 51.65
CA LEU A 433 1.54 -22.23 52.34
C LEU A 433 2.73 -22.72 53.17
N GLU A 434 2.55 -22.87 54.49
CA GLU A 434 3.57 -23.39 55.41
C GLU A 434 3.46 -24.92 55.52
N ARG A 435 4.58 -25.63 55.36
CA ARG A 435 4.66 -27.09 55.49
C ARG A 435 4.97 -27.47 56.94
N ASP A 436 4.29 -28.51 57.44
CA ASP A 436 4.46 -29.06 58.77
C ASP A 436 5.85 -29.75 58.92
N PRO A 437 6.71 -29.38 59.88
CA PRO A 437 8.07 -29.93 60.01
C PRO A 437 8.14 -31.36 60.58
N GLU A 438 7.11 -31.87 61.26
CA GLU A 438 7.24 -33.11 62.06
C GLU A 438 6.79 -34.40 61.37
N THR A 439 6.27 -34.34 60.13
CA THR A 439 5.93 -35.56 59.38
C THR A 439 6.49 -35.55 57.97
N ASN A 440 7.41 -36.47 57.69
CA ASN A 440 8.02 -36.67 56.36
C ASN A 440 7.04 -37.31 55.32
N LEU A 441 5.74 -37.10 55.50
CA LEU A 441 4.66 -37.48 54.58
C LEU A 441 4.15 -36.22 53.89
N ALA A 442 4.68 -35.96 52.69
CA ALA A 442 4.28 -34.86 51.83
C ALA A 442 2.77 -34.89 51.54
N LYS A 443 1.94 -34.14 52.29
CA LYS A 443 0.55 -33.84 51.89
C LYS A 443 -0.25 -32.82 52.72
N LYS A 444 0.20 -32.29 53.87
CA LYS A 444 -0.56 -31.26 54.63
C LYS A 444 0.10 -29.88 54.58
N PHE A 445 -0.70 -28.81 54.52
CA PHE A 445 -0.23 -27.42 54.53
C PHE A 445 -1.16 -26.52 55.36
N ARG A 446 -0.63 -25.36 55.79
CA ARG A 446 -1.40 -24.29 56.46
C ARG A 446 -1.18 -22.94 55.77
N SER A 447 -2.24 -22.17 55.50
CA SER A 447 -2.10 -20.85 54.85
C SER A 447 -1.60 -19.76 55.81
N LYS A 448 -0.61 -18.96 55.40
CA LYS A 448 -0.04 -17.82 56.17
C LYS A 448 -0.89 -16.55 56.08
N ARG A 449 -1.57 -16.33 54.95
CA ARG A 449 -2.40 -15.17 54.61
C ARG A 449 -3.50 -15.59 53.64
N ASP A 450 -4.48 -14.72 53.42
CA ASP A 450 -5.59 -14.99 52.48
C ASP A 450 -5.06 -15.24 51.06
N CYS A 451 -5.51 -16.34 50.44
CA CYS A 451 -5.03 -16.78 49.13
C CYS A 451 -6.18 -16.89 48.13
N LYS A 452 -6.02 -16.34 46.91
CA LYS A 452 -7.01 -16.45 45.83
C LYS A 452 -6.86 -17.80 45.12
N ALA A 453 -7.91 -18.61 45.13
CA ALA A 453 -7.98 -19.89 44.45
C ALA A 453 -9.18 -19.94 43.49
N ILE A 454 -9.19 -20.90 42.57
CA ILE A 454 -10.33 -21.14 41.68
C ILE A 454 -11.01 -22.42 42.15
N LEU A 455 -12.32 -22.37 42.44
CA LEU A 455 -13.06 -23.56 42.85
C LEU A 455 -13.07 -24.57 41.70
N VAL A 456 -12.70 -25.83 41.96
CA VAL A 456 -12.79 -26.91 40.97
C VAL A 456 -14.06 -27.70 41.31
N PRO A 457 -15.18 -27.56 40.58
CA PRO A 457 -16.31 -28.42 40.79
C PRO A 457 -15.86 -29.85 40.46
N SER A 458 -15.98 -30.76 41.42
CA SER A 458 -15.57 -32.15 41.27
C SER A 458 -16.44 -32.84 40.23
N GLY A 459 -16.14 -32.72 38.93
CA GLY A 459 -16.74 -33.47 37.82
C GLY A 459 -18.20 -33.91 38.04
N ARG A 460 -19.07 -32.98 38.46
CA ARG A 460 -20.41 -33.32 38.97
C ARG A 460 -21.20 -33.83 37.77
N LYS A 461 -21.53 -35.11 37.77
CA LYS A 461 -22.51 -35.67 36.84
C LYS A 461 -23.83 -34.95 37.10
N THR A 462 -24.32 -34.23 36.12
CA THR A 462 -25.59 -33.51 36.16
C THR A 462 -26.51 -34.09 35.10
N ASN A 463 -27.81 -34.10 35.39
CA ASN A 463 -28.81 -34.61 34.46
C ASN A 463 -29.47 -33.42 33.78
N ILE A 464 -29.24 -33.25 32.48
CA ILE A 464 -29.96 -32.26 31.67
C ILE A 464 -31.37 -32.79 31.45
N ARG A 465 -32.38 -32.03 31.86
CA ARG A 465 -33.79 -32.46 31.81
C ARG A 465 -34.29 -32.47 30.37
N ALA A 466 -35.26 -33.34 30.09
CA ALA A 466 -36.01 -33.29 28.83
C ALA A 466 -36.75 -31.94 28.73
N GLY A 467 -36.70 -31.30 27.56
CA GLY A 467 -37.24 -29.96 27.30
C GLY A 467 -36.27 -28.80 27.55
N THR A 468 -35.06 -29.06 28.09
CA THR A 468 -34.03 -28.02 28.22
C THR A 468 -33.56 -27.56 26.84
N GLU A 469 -33.41 -26.25 26.64
CA GLU A 469 -32.83 -25.69 25.42
C GLU A 469 -31.31 -25.62 25.54
N GLY A 470 -30.61 -26.00 24.47
CA GLY A 470 -29.16 -25.92 24.41
C GLY A 470 -28.63 -25.44 23.06
N LEU A 471 -27.38 -24.98 23.08
CA LEU A 471 -26.58 -24.66 21.90
C LEU A 471 -25.39 -25.61 21.83
N ILE A 472 -25.26 -26.34 20.72
CA ILE A 472 -24.04 -27.14 20.50
C ILE A 472 -22.92 -26.15 20.18
N MET A 473 -21.94 -26.07 21.07
CA MET A 473 -20.82 -25.13 20.95
C MET A 473 -19.65 -25.74 20.18
N GLU A 474 -19.41 -27.04 20.39
CA GLU A 474 -18.31 -27.77 19.75
C GLU A 474 -18.62 -29.27 19.68
N THR A 475 -18.28 -29.88 18.54
CA THR A 475 -18.12 -31.35 18.40
C THR A 475 -16.69 -31.71 18.77
N ALA A 476 -16.48 -32.35 19.91
CA ALA A 476 -15.16 -32.86 20.27
C ALA A 476 -14.89 -34.21 19.57
N GLU A 477 -13.67 -34.40 19.06
CA GLU A 477 -13.26 -35.55 18.23
C GLU A 477 -13.24 -36.92 18.92
N GLU A 478 -13.55 -37.02 20.22
CA GLU A 478 -13.67 -38.31 20.90
C GLU A 478 -14.94 -38.36 21.75
N GLY A 479 -15.98 -38.99 21.19
CA GLY A 479 -17.05 -39.60 21.96
C GLY A 479 -17.94 -38.67 22.81
N SER A 480 -17.87 -37.34 22.67
CA SER A 480 -18.71 -36.41 23.45
C SER A 480 -18.97 -35.04 22.77
N TYR A 481 -20.06 -34.36 23.16
CA TYR A 481 -20.53 -33.08 22.62
C TYR A 481 -20.56 -32.03 23.73
N THR A 482 -20.09 -30.81 23.43
CA THR A 482 -20.20 -29.69 24.37
C THR A 482 -21.44 -28.88 24.04
N VAL A 483 -22.34 -28.78 25.03
CA VAL A 483 -23.61 -28.07 24.90
C VAL A 483 -23.68 -26.98 25.95
N GLU A 484 -23.97 -25.75 25.53
CA GLU A 484 -24.31 -24.64 26.42
C GLU A 484 -25.81 -24.71 26.73
N THR A 485 -26.16 -24.89 28.00
CA THR A 485 -27.54 -24.84 28.50
C THR A 485 -27.71 -23.63 29.42
N GLY A 486 -28.95 -23.34 29.86
CA GLY A 486 -29.22 -22.25 30.80
C GLY A 486 -28.46 -22.36 32.14
N ASP A 487 -27.97 -23.56 32.48
CA ASP A 487 -27.21 -23.85 33.70
C ASP A 487 -25.67 -23.88 33.48
N GLY A 488 -25.20 -23.51 32.28
CA GLY A 488 -23.79 -23.43 31.91
C GLY A 488 -23.34 -24.46 30.86
N LEU A 489 -22.02 -24.56 30.66
CA LEU A 489 -21.43 -25.49 29.69
C LEU A 489 -21.39 -26.91 30.24
N ALA A 490 -21.89 -27.87 29.47
CA ALA A 490 -21.97 -29.27 29.82
C ALA A 490 -21.48 -30.18 28.69
N ARG A 491 -20.83 -31.29 29.03
CA ARG A 491 -20.29 -32.27 28.09
C ARG A 491 -21.11 -33.56 28.12
N ILE A 492 -21.50 -34.04 26.95
CA ILE A 492 -22.50 -35.11 26.78
C ILE A 492 -21.89 -36.26 26.01
N ALA A 493 -22.11 -37.52 26.41
CA ALA A 493 -21.54 -38.67 25.71
C ALA A 493 -22.20 -38.92 24.34
N LYS A 494 -21.43 -39.45 23.37
CA LYS A 494 -21.87 -39.73 21.99
C LYS A 494 -23.06 -40.70 21.91
N LYS A 495 -23.19 -41.58 22.89
CA LYS A 495 -24.32 -42.52 23.01
C LYS A 495 -25.65 -41.82 23.32
N ASP A 496 -25.62 -40.58 23.80
CA ASP A 496 -26.81 -39.81 24.22
C ASP A 496 -27.14 -38.66 23.24
N VAL A 497 -26.56 -38.71 22.03
CA VAL A 497 -26.78 -37.72 20.95
C VAL A 497 -28.18 -37.83 20.34
N ASP A 498 -28.76 -39.02 20.37
CA ASP A 498 -30.15 -39.28 19.98
C ASP A 498 -31.15 -38.44 20.82
N ALA A 499 -30.73 -37.99 22.01
CA ALA A 499 -31.50 -37.08 22.85
C ALA A 499 -31.49 -35.63 22.35
N LEU A 500 -30.65 -35.27 21.37
CA LEU A 500 -30.56 -33.91 20.83
C LEU A 500 -31.39 -33.82 19.55
N LYS A 501 -32.56 -33.19 19.61
CA LYS A 501 -33.36 -32.91 18.40
C LYS A 501 -33.40 -31.42 18.10
N PRO A 502 -33.45 -31.02 16.80
CA PRO A 502 -33.75 -29.63 16.45
C PRO A 502 -35.13 -29.28 17.01
N LYS A 503 -35.26 -28.10 17.61
CA LYS A 503 -36.53 -27.63 18.17
C LYS A 503 -37.57 -27.52 17.04
N GLU A 504 -38.54 -28.45 17.01
CA GLU A 504 -39.64 -28.44 16.05
C GLU A 504 -40.61 -27.29 16.41
N PRO A 505 -41.13 -26.52 15.44
CA PRO A 505 -42.03 -25.40 15.71
C PRO A 505 -43.38 -25.92 16.24
N LYS A 506 -43.59 -25.76 17.55
CA LYS A 506 -44.88 -26.04 18.21
C LYS A 506 -45.87 -24.92 17.90
N PHE A 507 -47.13 -25.26 17.66
CA PHE A 507 -48.24 -24.31 17.56
C PHE A 507 -49.15 -24.40 18.78
N ASN A 508 -49.84 -23.30 19.10
CA ASN A 508 -50.96 -23.30 20.04
C ASN A 508 -52.25 -22.98 19.29
N LEU A 509 -53.37 -23.65 19.59
CA LEU A 509 -54.66 -23.23 19.03
C LEU A 509 -55.23 -22.01 19.77
N THR A 510 -55.51 -20.92 19.05
CA THR A 510 -56.18 -19.72 19.60
C THR A 510 -57.68 -19.92 19.78
N ARG A 511 -58.28 -20.86 19.05
CA ARG A 511 -59.70 -21.24 19.13
C ARG A 511 -59.88 -22.73 18.82
N ALA A 512 -60.99 -23.32 19.28
CA ALA A 512 -61.25 -24.74 19.07
C ALA A 512 -61.46 -25.01 17.57
N CYS A 513 -60.88 -26.10 17.05
CA CYS A 513 -60.96 -26.44 15.63
C CYS A 513 -61.37 -27.89 15.41
N ASN A 514 -62.18 -28.11 14.37
CA ASN A 514 -62.58 -29.47 13.98
C ASN A 514 -61.45 -30.09 13.17
N ALA A 515 -60.96 -31.23 13.65
CA ALA A 515 -59.93 -32.05 13.04
C ALA A 515 -60.46 -33.46 12.78
N THR A 516 -59.68 -34.27 12.07
CA THR A 516 -60.03 -35.66 11.74
C THR A 516 -58.90 -36.55 12.25
N GLY A 517 -59.18 -37.53 13.10
CA GLY A 517 -58.15 -38.46 13.58
C GLY A 517 -57.54 -39.24 12.42
N VAL A 518 -56.21 -39.22 12.27
CA VAL A 518 -55.52 -39.88 11.16
C VAL A 518 -55.54 -41.40 11.33
N SER A 519 -55.54 -41.88 12.57
CA SER A 519 -55.62 -43.30 12.94
C SER A 519 -57.05 -43.82 13.10
N SER A 520 -58.01 -42.99 13.53
CA SER A 520 -59.42 -43.41 13.76
C SER A 520 -60.39 -43.04 12.64
N GLY A 521 -60.08 -42.03 11.81
CA GLY A 521 -61.01 -41.50 10.80
C GLY A 521 -62.15 -40.63 11.36
N ASP A 522 -62.29 -40.54 12.68
CA ASP A 522 -63.38 -39.81 13.34
C ASP A 522 -63.17 -38.29 13.36
N LYS A 523 -64.28 -37.54 13.35
CA LYS A 523 -64.25 -36.10 13.57
C LYS A 523 -64.02 -35.80 15.05
N ILE A 524 -62.91 -35.15 15.34
CA ILE A 524 -62.49 -34.75 16.68
C ILE A 524 -62.45 -33.22 16.77
N THR A 525 -62.81 -32.66 17.93
CA THR A 525 -62.70 -31.21 18.16
C THR A 525 -61.51 -30.94 19.06
N LEU A 526 -60.49 -30.26 18.54
CA LEU A 526 -59.31 -29.88 19.30
C LEU A 526 -59.61 -28.62 20.12
N PRO A 527 -59.49 -28.65 21.46
CA PRO A 527 -59.80 -27.51 22.32
C PRO A 527 -58.82 -26.34 22.17
N VAL A 528 -59.23 -25.16 22.64
CA VAL A 528 -58.40 -23.96 22.71
C VAL A 528 -57.15 -24.25 23.54
N ARG A 529 -55.98 -23.74 23.12
CA ARG A 529 -54.64 -23.99 23.70
C ARG A 529 -54.08 -25.40 23.52
N THR A 530 -54.66 -26.23 22.64
CA THR A 530 -54.00 -27.49 22.27
C THR A 530 -52.64 -27.18 21.66
N GLN A 531 -51.59 -27.75 22.25
CA GLN A 531 -50.23 -27.68 21.71
C GLN A 531 -49.97 -28.87 20.80
N GLY A 532 -49.37 -28.61 19.64
CA GLY A 532 -49.02 -29.68 18.71
C GLY A 532 -47.88 -29.31 17.79
N ILE A 533 -47.46 -30.28 16.99
CA ILE A 533 -46.39 -30.18 15.99
C ILE A 533 -47.00 -30.45 14.62
N ILE A 534 -46.69 -29.63 13.63
CA ILE A 534 -47.13 -29.88 12.25
C ILE A 534 -46.17 -30.91 11.63
N LYS A 535 -46.70 -32.07 11.24
CA LYS A 535 -45.90 -33.17 10.64
C LYS A 535 -45.93 -33.18 9.11
N GLN A 536 -47.06 -32.81 8.49
CA GLN A 536 -47.19 -32.80 7.04
C GLN A 536 -48.17 -31.72 6.57
N ILE A 537 -47.86 -31.08 5.44
CA ILE A 537 -48.67 -30.04 4.81
C ILE A 537 -49.17 -30.56 3.45
N ASP A 538 -50.47 -30.80 3.32
CA ASP A 538 -51.11 -31.18 2.05
C ASP A 538 -51.85 -29.97 1.44
N LYS A 539 -52.25 -30.07 0.17
CA LYS A 539 -52.96 -28.98 -0.55
C LYS A 539 -54.22 -28.48 0.17
N GLU A 540 -54.95 -29.37 0.85
CA GLU A 540 -56.25 -29.07 1.48
C GLU A 540 -56.27 -29.21 3.02
N ALA A 541 -55.23 -29.75 3.64
CA ALA A 541 -55.21 -30.02 5.08
C ALA A 541 -53.78 -30.11 5.66
N TYR A 542 -53.67 -29.92 6.97
CA TYR A 542 -52.46 -30.05 7.77
C TYR A 542 -52.57 -31.29 8.66
N THR A 543 -51.56 -32.15 8.63
CA THR A 543 -51.44 -33.25 9.60
C THR A 543 -50.62 -32.78 10.78
N VAL A 544 -51.22 -32.78 11.96
CA VAL A 544 -50.62 -32.33 13.21
C VAL A 544 -50.54 -33.46 14.21
N GLU A 545 -49.48 -33.52 14.98
CA GLU A 545 -49.32 -34.39 16.14
C GLU A 545 -49.60 -33.57 17.39
N THR A 546 -50.61 -33.97 18.16
CA THR A 546 -50.98 -33.27 19.40
C THR A 546 -50.22 -33.85 20.59
N GLY A 547 -50.11 -33.11 21.69
CA GLY A 547 -49.37 -33.56 22.90
C GLY A 547 -49.84 -34.88 23.54
N GLN A 548 -50.93 -35.48 23.06
CA GLN A 548 -51.42 -36.81 23.46
C GLN A 548 -50.95 -37.95 22.53
N GLY A 549 -50.13 -37.66 21.51
CA GLY A 549 -49.62 -38.67 20.56
C GLY A 549 -50.56 -38.98 19.40
N ASP A 550 -51.74 -38.36 19.35
CA ASP A 550 -52.69 -38.53 18.26
C ASP A 550 -52.36 -37.61 17.07
N HIS A 551 -52.29 -38.22 15.89
CA HIS A 551 -52.21 -37.51 14.62
C HIS A 551 -53.61 -37.04 14.20
N ALA A 552 -53.78 -35.74 13.98
CA ALA A 552 -55.03 -35.13 13.57
C ALA A 552 -54.86 -34.34 12.26
N ARG A 553 -55.83 -34.45 11.35
CA ARG A 553 -55.86 -33.74 10.07
C ARG A 553 -56.81 -32.55 10.15
N ILE A 554 -56.26 -31.34 10.07
CA ILE A 554 -56.98 -30.07 10.17
C ILE A 554 -57.13 -29.47 8.77
N LYS A 555 -58.36 -29.16 8.35
CA LYS A 555 -58.61 -28.54 7.03
C LYS A 555 -58.00 -27.14 6.98
N ARG A 556 -57.45 -26.77 5.82
CA ARG A 556 -56.73 -25.49 5.62
C ARG A 556 -57.55 -24.23 5.94
N LYS A 557 -58.88 -24.31 5.85
CA LYS A 557 -59.80 -23.22 6.23
C LYS A 557 -59.76 -22.84 7.72
N HIS A 558 -59.13 -23.64 8.58
CA HIS A 558 -58.98 -23.37 10.01
C HIS A 558 -57.55 -22.90 10.37
N LEU A 559 -56.76 -22.44 9.39
CA LEU A 559 -55.37 -21.98 9.58
C LEU A 559 -55.25 -20.80 10.54
N ASP A 560 -56.25 -19.92 10.56
CA ASP A 560 -56.34 -18.77 11.47
C ASP A 560 -56.47 -19.16 12.95
N ALA A 561 -56.78 -20.43 13.25
CA ALA A 561 -56.81 -20.96 14.61
C ALA A 561 -55.39 -21.29 15.14
N PHE A 562 -54.35 -21.30 14.31
CA PHE A 562 -52.98 -21.60 14.73
C PHE A 562 -52.26 -20.32 15.17
N ASP A 563 -51.98 -20.20 16.47
CA ASP A 563 -50.91 -19.34 16.98
C ASP A 563 -49.58 -20.06 16.72
N LEU A 564 -49.06 -19.89 15.51
CA LEU A 564 -47.69 -20.27 15.23
C LEU A 564 -46.81 -19.36 16.10
N ASN A 565 -45.99 -19.95 16.99
CA ASN A 565 -44.95 -19.21 17.71
C ASN A 565 -44.32 -18.20 16.73
N PRO A 566 -44.15 -16.93 17.14
CA PRO A 566 -43.84 -15.84 16.23
C PRO A 566 -42.70 -16.24 15.31
N VAL A 567 -42.86 -15.92 14.00
CA VAL A 567 -41.82 -15.99 12.97
C VAL A 567 -40.47 -15.80 13.64
N PRO A 568 -39.49 -16.72 13.45
CA PRO A 568 -38.22 -16.65 14.17
C PRO A 568 -37.77 -15.20 14.21
N ALA A 569 -37.64 -14.67 15.43
CA ALA A 569 -37.37 -13.26 15.67
C ALA A 569 -36.30 -12.77 14.68
N PRO A 570 -36.41 -11.52 14.14
CA PRO A 570 -35.41 -10.98 13.22
C PRO A 570 -34.04 -11.33 13.78
N ALA A 571 -33.19 -11.94 12.92
CA ALA A 571 -31.93 -12.57 13.30
C ALA A 571 -31.29 -11.83 14.48
N LYS A 572 -30.84 -12.55 15.52
CA LYS A 572 -30.30 -11.99 16.76
C LYS A 572 -29.20 -10.91 16.52
N HIS A 573 -28.67 -10.84 15.30
CA HIS A 573 -27.67 -9.92 14.77
C HIS A 573 -28.11 -9.13 13.50
N ALA A 574 -29.40 -8.84 13.31
CA ALA A 574 -29.91 -8.18 12.09
C ALA A 574 -29.32 -6.76 11.87
N VAL A 575 -29.18 -5.97 12.93
CA VAL A 575 -28.57 -4.63 12.89
C VAL A 575 -27.11 -4.72 12.41
N THR A 576 -26.36 -5.68 12.96
CA THR A 576 -25.00 -6.00 12.52
C THR A 576 -24.97 -6.44 11.06
N TYR A 577 -25.88 -7.30 10.64
CA TYR A 577 -25.94 -7.81 9.27
C TYR A 577 -26.15 -6.67 8.27
N VAL A 578 -27.12 -5.80 8.50
CA VAL A 578 -27.40 -4.64 7.63
C VAL A 578 -26.21 -3.67 7.59
N SER A 579 -25.54 -3.49 8.73
CA SER A 579 -24.38 -2.60 8.84
C SER A 579 -23.17 -3.08 8.03
N PHE A 580 -22.88 -4.40 8.04
CA PHE A 580 -21.61 -4.93 7.53
C PHE A 580 -21.72 -5.79 6.26
N ALA A 581 -22.85 -6.43 5.96
CA ALA A 581 -22.95 -7.33 4.82
C ALA A 581 -22.80 -6.62 3.45
N PRO A 582 -23.49 -5.48 3.18
CA PRO A 582 -23.25 -4.72 1.95
C PRO A 582 -21.81 -4.19 1.84
N ALA A 583 -21.25 -3.73 2.96
CA ALA A 583 -19.86 -3.28 3.03
C ALA A 583 -18.87 -4.41 2.68
N LEU A 584 -19.11 -5.63 3.18
CA LEU A 584 -18.29 -6.80 2.86
C LEU A 584 -18.37 -7.19 1.38
N ILE A 585 -19.56 -7.13 0.78
CA ILE A 585 -19.74 -7.36 -0.67
C ILE A 585 -18.97 -6.31 -1.49
N LEU A 586 -19.01 -5.04 -1.08
CA LEU A 586 -18.21 -3.98 -1.70
C LEU A 586 -16.70 -4.18 -1.52
N VAL A 587 -16.25 -4.73 -0.38
CA VAL A 587 -14.85 -5.13 -0.18
C VAL A 587 -14.45 -6.21 -1.18
N VAL A 588 -15.32 -7.18 -1.50
CA VAL A 588 -15.04 -8.16 -2.56
C VAL A 588 -14.85 -7.47 -3.91
N PHE A 589 -15.72 -6.51 -4.27
CA PHE A 589 -15.54 -5.75 -5.52
C PHE A 589 -14.27 -4.88 -5.52
N LEU A 590 -13.86 -4.36 -4.35
CA LEU A 590 -12.61 -3.62 -4.18
C LEU A 590 -11.39 -4.53 -4.42
N LEU A 591 -11.38 -5.73 -3.84
CA LEU A 591 -10.31 -6.73 -4.04
C LEU A 591 -10.22 -7.19 -5.49
N VAL A 592 -11.36 -7.40 -6.15
CA VAL A 592 -11.45 -7.73 -7.58
C VAL A 592 -10.83 -6.63 -8.43
N ASN A 593 -11.12 -5.36 -8.10
CA ASN A 593 -10.52 -4.21 -8.78
C ASN A 593 -8.99 -4.19 -8.61
N PHE A 594 -8.48 -4.47 -7.40
CA PHE A 594 -7.05 -4.55 -7.13
C PHE A 594 -6.37 -5.65 -7.95
N LEU A 595 -6.90 -6.87 -7.89
CA LEU A 595 -6.37 -8.02 -8.61
C LEU A 595 -6.43 -7.82 -10.14
N PHE A 596 -7.54 -7.26 -10.64
CA PHE A 596 -7.66 -6.94 -12.06
C PHE A 596 -6.59 -5.92 -12.50
N THR A 597 -6.36 -4.89 -11.70
CA THR A 597 -5.28 -3.91 -11.96
C THR A 597 -3.91 -4.59 -11.98
N GLY A 598 -3.67 -5.54 -11.06
CA GLY A 598 -2.48 -6.39 -11.02
C GLY A 598 -2.27 -7.22 -12.29
N PHE A 599 -3.24 -8.06 -12.65
CA PHE A 599 -3.14 -8.98 -13.77
C PHE A 599 -3.13 -8.28 -15.14
N SER A 600 -3.85 -7.16 -15.27
CA SER A 600 -3.87 -6.37 -16.51
C SER A 600 -2.69 -5.40 -16.64
N SER A 601 -1.80 -5.34 -15.63
CA SER A 601 -0.79 -4.30 -15.49
C SER A 601 0.07 -4.13 -16.73
N TRP A 602 0.50 -5.23 -17.37
CA TRP A 602 1.33 -5.29 -18.58
C TRP A 602 0.72 -4.60 -19.80
N VAL A 603 -0.61 -4.48 -19.83
CA VAL A 603 -1.39 -3.97 -20.96
C VAL A 603 -2.04 -2.61 -20.65
N THR A 604 -2.10 -2.23 -19.37
CA THR A 604 -2.69 -0.95 -18.94
C THR A 604 -1.64 0.15 -18.82
N ASP A 605 -1.94 1.29 -19.44
CA ASP A 605 -1.17 2.52 -19.33
C ASP A 605 -1.40 3.21 -17.97
N ASP A 606 -0.55 4.20 -17.64
CA ASP A 606 -0.60 4.95 -16.38
C ASP A 606 -1.97 5.61 -16.13
N GLU A 607 -2.57 6.20 -17.16
CA GLU A 607 -3.87 6.87 -17.06
C GLU A 607 -4.99 5.88 -16.69
N ALA A 608 -4.96 4.66 -17.24
CA ALA A 608 -5.92 3.63 -16.91
C ALA A 608 -5.75 3.15 -15.46
N ARG A 609 -4.52 3.03 -14.96
CA ARG A 609 -4.25 2.69 -13.55
C ARG A 609 -4.76 3.74 -12.58
N GLU A 610 -4.64 5.03 -12.94
CA GLU A 610 -5.23 6.12 -12.16
C GLU A 610 -6.76 6.02 -12.15
N TRP A 611 -7.39 5.75 -13.30
CA TRP A 611 -8.84 5.55 -13.38
C TRP A 611 -9.32 4.44 -12.44
N TRP A 612 -8.63 3.29 -12.43
CA TRP A 612 -8.93 2.19 -11.50
C TRP A 612 -8.70 2.58 -10.04
N GLY A 613 -7.67 3.38 -9.76
CA GLY A 613 -7.41 3.95 -8.44
C GLY A 613 -8.55 4.86 -7.93
N ARG A 614 -9.01 5.81 -8.76
CA ARG A 614 -10.15 6.70 -8.44
C ARG A 614 -11.46 5.92 -8.30
N SER A 615 -11.63 4.89 -9.12
CA SER A 615 -12.74 3.96 -9.00
C SER A 615 -12.74 3.28 -7.62
N ALA A 616 -11.61 2.73 -7.22
CA ALA A 616 -11.46 2.03 -5.97
C ALA A 616 -11.68 2.98 -4.77
N ALA A 617 -11.22 4.24 -4.89
CA ALA A 617 -11.49 5.29 -3.92
C ALA A 617 -12.99 5.49 -3.67
N TRP A 618 -13.81 5.56 -4.72
CA TRP A 618 -15.26 5.69 -4.58
C TRP A 618 -15.93 4.48 -3.94
N ILE A 619 -15.46 3.27 -4.23
CA ILE A 619 -15.93 2.06 -3.55
C ILE A 619 -15.59 2.15 -2.05
N LEU A 620 -14.37 2.57 -1.70
CA LEU A 620 -13.93 2.71 -0.32
C LEU A 620 -14.73 3.80 0.43
N ILE A 621 -14.95 4.96 -0.20
CA ILE A 621 -15.82 6.02 0.34
C ILE A 621 -17.23 5.48 0.62
N THR A 622 -17.77 4.66 -0.28
CA THR A 622 -19.12 4.07 -0.11
C THR A 622 -19.15 3.08 1.06
N ILE A 623 -18.11 2.26 1.23
CA ILE A 623 -17.98 1.33 2.36
C ILE A 623 -17.97 2.10 3.69
N PHE A 624 -17.09 3.09 3.83
CA PHE A 624 -16.99 3.88 5.06
C PHE A 624 -18.25 4.71 5.29
N GLY A 625 -18.82 5.30 4.23
CA GLY A 625 -20.08 6.04 4.30
C GLY A 625 -21.24 5.17 4.78
N TRP A 626 -21.37 3.94 4.25
CA TRP A 626 -22.40 3.00 4.68
C TRP A 626 -22.24 2.61 6.15
N ILE A 627 -21.02 2.26 6.58
CA ILE A 627 -20.74 1.90 7.96
C ILE A 627 -21.03 3.09 8.88
N ALA A 628 -20.57 4.30 8.54
CA ALA A 628 -20.78 5.51 9.33
C ALA A 628 -22.27 5.86 9.47
N VAL A 629 -23.03 5.82 8.38
CA VAL A 629 -24.49 6.06 8.41
C VAL A 629 -25.18 5.02 9.30
N ASN A 630 -24.84 3.74 9.18
CA ASN A 630 -25.44 2.71 10.04
C ASN A 630 -25.02 2.86 11.50
N LEU A 631 -23.76 3.22 11.79
CA LEU A 631 -23.29 3.54 13.14
C LEU A 631 -24.08 4.69 13.75
N ILE A 632 -24.41 5.72 12.99
CA ILE A 632 -25.21 6.85 13.49
C ILE A 632 -26.67 6.43 13.67
N VAL A 633 -27.29 5.83 12.65
CA VAL A 633 -28.72 5.56 12.59
C VAL A 633 -29.13 4.36 13.45
N LEU A 634 -28.44 3.23 13.32
CA LEU A 634 -28.81 1.99 13.99
C LEU A 634 -28.14 1.85 15.36
N TRP A 635 -26.87 2.24 15.48
CA TRP A 635 -26.11 2.08 16.73
C TRP A 635 -26.18 3.32 17.63
N GLY A 636 -26.19 4.53 17.06
CA GLY A 636 -26.29 5.78 17.81
C GLY A 636 -27.61 5.89 18.59
N GLY A 637 -28.73 5.48 17.98
CA GLY A 637 -30.02 5.39 18.65
C GLY A 637 -30.03 4.41 19.83
N GLN A 638 -29.33 3.28 19.70
CA GLN A 638 -29.20 2.28 20.77
C GLN A 638 -28.27 2.75 21.90
N ALA A 639 -27.21 3.49 21.58
CA ALA A 639 -26.28 4.05 22.56
C ALA A 639 -26.91 5.11 23.47
N LEU A 640 -27.96 5.79 22.98
CA LEU A 640 -28.77 6.73 23.75
C LEU A 640 -29.94 6.04 24.49
N SER A 641 -30.21 4.76 24.21
CA SER A 641 -31.28 4.02 24.87
C SER A 641 -30.83 3.50 26.25
N PRO A 642 -31.69 3.53 27.28
CA PRO A 642 -31.37 3.02 28.62
C PRO A 642 -31.22 1.49 28.70
N THR A 643 -31.54 0.77 27.62
CA THR A 643 -31.29 -0.67 27.48
C THR A 643 -29.84 -0.93 27.04
N GLY A 644 -29.14 -1.80 27.77
CA GLY A 644 -27.69 -2.01 27.72
C GLY A 644 -27.02 -2.07 26.33
N ASN A 645 -25.75 -1.66 26.33
CA ASN A 645 -24.90 -1.36 25.18
C ASN A 645 -24.66 -2.57 24.25
N GLN A 646 -25.55 -2.80 23.27
CA GLN A 646 -25.42 -3.90 22.29
C GLN A 646 -24.12 -3.85 21.47
N LEU A 647 -23.49 -2.68 21.37
CA LEU A 647 -22.15 -2.50 20.77
C LEU A 647 -21.07 -3.28 21.55
N ALA A 648 -21.15 -3.29 22.88
CA ALA A 648 -20.22 -4.04 23.72
C ALA A 648 -20.43 -5.56 23.56
N VAL A 649 -21.69 -6.00 23.45
CA VAL A 649 -22.05 -7.41 23.18
C VAL A 649 -21.53 -7.84 21.81
N PHE A 650 -21.68 -7.02 20.78
CA PHE A 650 -21.17 -7.31 19.44
C PHE A 650 -19.64 -7.33 19.40
N LEU A 651 -18.94 -6.36 19.99
CA LEU A 651 -17.48 -6.38 20.11
C LEU A 651 -17.00 -7.64 20.85
N GLY A 652 -17.73 -8.06 21.90
CA GLY A 652 -17.48 -9.32 22.60
C GLY A 652 -17.69 -10.57 21.73
N GLN A 653 -18.78 -10.63 20.94
CA GLN A 653 -19.05 -11.75 20.03
C GLN A 653 -18.07 -11.82 18.86
N VAL A 654 -17.65 -10.67 18.34
CA VAL A 654 -16.61 -10.55 17.31
C VAL A 654 -15.25 -10.98 17.86
N GLN A 655 -14.94 -10.65 19.11
CA GLN A 655 -13.76 -11.17 19.82
C GLN A 655 -13.85 -12.67 20.14
N ALA A 656 -15.06 -13.23 20.23
CA ALA A 656 -15.31 -14.64 20.51
C ALA A 656 -15.30 -15.52 19.25
N ASN A 657 -15.65 -15.00 18.08
CA ASN A 657 -15.61 -15.75 16.81
C ASN A 657 -14.16 -15.91 16.31
N PRO A 658 -13.61 -17.13 16.20
CA PRO A 658 -12.20 -17.36 15.85
C PRO A 658 -11.80 -16.77 14.50
N VAL A 659 -12.70 -16.82 13.51
CA VAL A 659 -12.46 -16.31 12.15
C VAL A 659 -12.57 -14.79 12.12
N ALA A 660 -13.54 -14.20 12.81
CA ALA A 660 -13.67 -12.75 12.91
C ALA A 660 -12.51 -12.13 13.69
N LYS A 661 -12.08 -12.77 14.79
CA LYS A 661 -10.90 -12.38 15.60
C LYS A 661 -9.60 -12.44 14.79
N ALA A 662 -9.47 -13.42 13.90
CA ALA A 662 -8.33 -13.52 12.99
C ALA A 662 -8.32 -12.44 11.90
N ILE A 663 -9.48 -12.15 11.29
CA ILE A 663 -9.61 -11.08 10.30
C ILE A 663 -9.39 -9.70 10.95
N LEU A 664 -9.99 -9.44 12.12
CA LEU A 664 -9.78 -8.21 12.88
C LEU A 664 -8.38 -8.11 13.52
N GLY A 665 -7.74 -9.22 13.88
CA GLY A 665 -6.35 -9.24 14.31
C GLY A 665 -5.39 -8.92 13.16
N ALA A 666 -5.66 -9.45 11.96
CA ALA A 666 -4.89 -9.16 10.76
C ALA A 666 -5.07 -7.70 10.28
N PHE A 667 -6.28 -7.14 10.34
CA PHE A 667 -6.56 -5.74 9.95
C PHE A 667 -6.22 -4.73 11.06
N GLY A 668 -6.53 -5.04 12.32
CA GLY A 668 -6.25 -4.23 13.51
C GLY A 668 -4.79 -4.20 13.91
N GLY A 669 -4.01 -5.23 13.57
CA GLY A 669 -2.55 -5.23 13.73
C GLY A 669 -1.86 -4.17 12.86
N VAL A 670 -2.40 -3.85 11.68
CA VAL A 670 -1.76 -2.89 10.75
C VAL A 670 -2.12 -1.44 11.09
N THR A 671 -3.39 -1.16 11.42
CA THR A 671 -3.83 0.18 11.87
C THR A 671 -3.45 0.49 13.31
N GLY A 672 -3.48 -0.52 14.19
CA GLY A 672 -3.07 -0.41 15.59
C GLY A 672 -1.57 -0.20 15.74
N VAL A 673 -0.73 -0.88 14.94
CA VAL A 673 0.73 -0.65 14.95
C VAL A 673 1.08 0.71 14.37
N ALA A 674 0.44 1.17 13.30
CA ALA A 674 0.66 2.52 12.76
C ALA A 674 0.20 3.64 13.71
N GLY A 675 -0.98 3.48 14.35
CA GLY A 675 -1.49 4.40 15.36
C GLY A 675 -0.65 4.39 16.64
N ALA A 676 -0.21 3.22 17.09
CA ALA A 676 0.73 3.08 18.21
C ALA A 676 2.09 3.69 17.86
N LEU A 677 2.61 3.51 16.63
CA LEU A 677 3.84 4.13 16.14
C LEU A 677 3.76 5.66 16.14
N LEU A 678 2.62 6.23 15.72
CA LEU A 678 2.38 7.69 15.74
C LEU A 678 2.26 8.23 17.17
N ALA A 679 1.60 7.48 18.07
CA ALA A 679 1.48 7.84 19.48
C ALA A 679 2.80 7.66 20.26
N LEU A 680 3.61 6.65 19.91
CA LEU A 680 4.96 6.45 20.46
C LEU A 680 5.90 7.55 19.93
N ARG A 681 5.79 7.93 18.65
CA ARG A 681 6.55 9.03 18.05
C ARG A 681 6.33 10.34 18.80
N SER A 682 5.08 10.70 19.12
CA SER A 682 4.79 11.96 19.83
C SER A 682 5.29 11.96 21.28
N LYS A 683 5.29 10.81 21.97
CA LYS A 683 5.79 10.67 23.35
C LYS A 683 7.32 10.58 23.43
N LEU A 684 7.97 9.79 22.57
CA LEU A 684 9.42 9.56 22.60
C LEU A 684 10.23 10.72 22.02
N SER A 685 9.68 11.46 21.05
CA SER A 685 10.27 12.70 20.53
C SER A 685 10.47 13.77 21.62
N LYS A 686 9.69 13.72 22.71
CA LYS A 686 9.84 14.66 23.84
C LYS A 686 10.88 14.21 24.86
N THR A 687 11.31 12.94 24.85
CA THR A 687 12.12 12.35 25.94
C THR A 687 13.52 11.91 25.51
N LEU A 688 13.73 11.54 24.25
CA LEU A 688 15.02 11.05 23.75
C LEU A 688 15.47 11.93 22.59
N GLY A 689 16.57 12.66 22.79
CA GLY A 689 17.14 13.58 21.81
C GLY A 689 17.29 12.99 20.41
N GLN A 690 17.19 13.89 19.42
CA GLN A 690 16.79 13.62 18.03
C GLN A 690 17.63 12.64 17.18
N LYS A 691 18.83 12.18 17.59
CA LYS A 691 19.75 11.58 16.61
C LYS A 691 20.15 10.11 16.76
N ALA A 692 19.98 9.45 17.92
CA ALA A 692 20.46 8.05 18.10
C ALA A 692 19.43 7.06 18.68
N GLY A 693 18.52 7.47 19.56
CA GLY A 693 17.57 6.56 20.21
C GLY A 693 16.43 6.06 19.32
N PHE A 694 16.11 6.78 18.24
CA PHE A 694 14.92 6.51 17.41
C PHE A 694 15.11 5.33 16.45
N GLN A 695 16.33 5.10 15.94
CA GLN A 695 16.61 3.99 15.03
C GLN A 695 16.43 2.63 15.73
N TRP A 696 16.86 2.51 16.99
CA TRP A 696 16.68 1.31 17.79
C TRP A 696 15.21 0.98 18.05
N LEU A 697 14.38 2.00 18.31
CA LEU A 697 12.93 1.82 18.48
C LEU A 697 12.27 1.27 17.21
N LEU A 698 12.62 1.82 16.04
CA LEU A 698 12.10 1.35 14.75
C LEU A 698 12.50 -0.11 14.49
N VAL A 699 13.72 -0.50 14.84
CA VAL A 699 14.19 -1.89 14.76
C VAL A 699 13.37 -2.80 15.67
N VAL A 700 13.13 -2.41 16.93
CA VAL A 700 12.31 -3.20 17.86
C VAL A 700 10.88 -3.35 17.35
N VAL A 701 10.26 -2.27 16.87
CA VAL A 701 8.91 -2.34 16.29
C VAL A 701 8.89 -3.23 15.04
N ALA A 702 9.93 -3.16 14.20
CA ALA A 702 10.07 -4.02 13.03
C ALA A 702 10.09 -5.50 13.41
N VAL A 703 10.89 -5.85 14.40
CA VAL A 703 11.05 -7.22 14.89
C VAL A 703 9.73 -7.71 15.50
N VAL A 704 9.07 -6.90 16.33
CA VAL A 704 7.77 -7.25 16.91
C VAL A 704 6.72 -7.47 15.82
N PHE A 705 6.63 -6.57 14.84
CA PHE A 705 5.71 -6.71 13.71
C PHE A 705 5.99 -7.98 12.90
N LEU A 706 7.26 -8.30 12.64
CA LEU A 706 7.66 -9.50 11.92
C LEU A 706 7.34 -10.78 12.69
N VAL A 707 7.57 -10.81 14.00
CA VAL A 707 7.21 -11.93 14.87
C VAL A 707 5.69 -12.13 14.87
N LEU A 708 4.92 -11.06 15.03
CA LEU A 708 3.45 -11.14 14.97
C LEU A 708 2.97 -11.62 13.61
N LEU A 709 3.52 -11.10 12.51
CA LEU A 709 3.19 -11.53 11.15
C LEU A 709 3.52 -13.02 10.94
N ALA A 710 4.69 -13.48 11.38
CA ALA A 710 5.09 -14.88 11.31
C ALA A 710 4.17 -15.78 12.13
N VAL A 711 3.76 -15.35 13.33
CA VAL A 711 2.79 -16.06 14.17
C VAL A 711 1.43 -16.16 13.47
N VAL A 712 0.93 -15.07 12.89
CA VAL A 712 -0.35 -15.07 12.14
C VAL A 712 -0.27 -15.99 10.92
N ILE A 713 0.81 -15.93 10.14
CA ILE A 713 1.03 -16.81 8.99
C ILE A 713 1.07 -18.27 9.46
N SER A 714 1.87 -18.57 10.48
CA SER A 714 2.00 -19.92 11.05
C SER A 714 0.64 -20.45 11.53
N TRP A 715 -0.14 -19.63 12.24
CA TRP A 715 -1.48 -19.97 12.71
C TRP A 715 -2.45 -20.23 11.54
N ALA A 716 -2.47 -19.36 10.52
CA ALA A 716 -3.30 -19.54 9.34
C ALA A 716 -2.98 -20.84 8.61
N LEU A 717 -1.70 -21.20 8.53
CA LEU A 717 -1.25 -22.45 7.92
C LEU A 717 -1.67 -23.69 8.74
N VAL A 718 -1.68 -23.61 10.09
CA VAL A 718 -2.30 -24.66 10.94
C VAL A 718 -3.79 -24.78 10.63
N LEU A 719 -4.50 -23.66 10.59
CA LEU A 719 -5.94 -23.65 10.39
C LEU A 719 -6.34 -24.24 9.02
N ILE A 720 -5.54 -24.00 7.98
CA ILE A 720 -5.74 -24.61 6.66
C ILE A 720 -5.44 -26.11 6.70
N GLY A 721 -4.37 -26.51 7.39
CA GLY A 721 -3.99 -27.91 7.56
C GLY A 721 -5.03 -28.73 8.33
N SER A 722 -5.72 -28.12 9.30
CA SER A 722 -6.75 -28.77 10.11
C SER A 722 -8.12 -28.88 9.42
N GLN A 723 -8.29 -28.36 8.20
CA GLN A 723 -9.58 -28.48 7.52
C GLN A 723 -9.85 -29.92 7.04
N PRO A 724 -11.11 -30.40 7.13
CA PRO A 724 -11.46 -31.79 6.76
C PRO A 724 -11.12 -32.16 5.31
N TRP A 725 -11.21 -31.22 4.37
CA TRP A 725 -10.86 -31.45 2.97
C TRP A 725 -9.35 -31.65 2.79
N THR A 726 -8.52 -30.95 3.57
CA THR A 726 -7.06 -31.07 3.52
C THR A 726 -6.63 -32.45 4.00
N LEU A 727 -7.25 -32.94 5.09
CA LEU A 727 -7.07 -34.30 5.61
C LEU A 727 -7.53 -35.37 4.60
N HIS A 728 -8.63 -35.14 3.88
CA HIS A 728 -9.10 -36.04 2.82
C HIS A 728 -8.13 -36.17 1.65
N VAL A 729 -7.61 -35.05 1.14
CA VAL A 729 -6.63 -35.07 0.04
C VAL A 729 -5.35 -35.77 0.49
N THR A 730 -4.96 -35.59 1.75
CA THR A 730 -3.77 -36.23 2.33
C THR A 730 -3.92 -37.74 2.47
N ALA A 731 -5.04 -38.21 3.00
CA ALA A 731 -5.35 -39.63 3.10
C ALA A 731 -5.45 -40.29 1.72
N TRP A 732 -6.04 -39.58 0.73
CA TRP A 732 -6.16 -40.03 -0.66
C TRP A 732 -4.80 -40.26 -1.32
N PHE A 733 -3.83 -39.39 -1.10
CA PHE A 733 -2.52 -39.47 -1.74
C PHE A 733 -1.57 -40.45 -1.05
N LEU A 734 -1.68 -40.60 0.27
CA LEU A 734 -0.84 -41.49 1.07
C LEU A 734 -1.42 -42.91 1.23
N GLY A 735 -2.54 -43.21 0.58
CA GLY A 735 -3.14 -44.55 0.58
C GLY A 735 -3.70 -45.02 1.93
N GLY A 736 -3.93 -44.12 2.89
CA GLY A 736 -4.38 -44.44 4.25
C GLY A 736 -5.89 -44.41 4.45
N LYS A 737 -6.41 -45.17 5.41
CA LYS A 737 -7.83 -45.09 5.85
C LYS A 737 -8.05 -43.82 6.68
N GLN A 738 -9.22 -43.19 6.53
CA GLN A 738 -9.62 -41.94 7.21
C GLN A 738 -9.49 -41.98 8.75
N ASN A 739 -9.46 -43.17 9.36
CA ASN A 739 -9.49 -43.37 10.81
C ASN A 739 -8.11 -43.54 11.46
N GLU A 740 -7.01 -43.54 10.70
CA GLU A 740 -5.64 -43.72 11.24
C GLU A 740 -4.90 -42.39 11.46
N ILE A 741 -5.52 -41.27 11.11
CA ILE A 741 -4.96 -39.93 11.26
C ILE A 741 -5.79 -39.21 12.34
N THR A 742 -5.48 -39.48 13.60
CA THR A 742 -6.12 -38.86 14.77
C THR A 742 -5.41 -37.61 15.27
N ASP A 743 -4.16 -37.38 14.83
CA ASP A 743 -3.37 -36.19 15.18
C ASP A 743 -3.15 -35.31 13.93
N PRO A 744 -3.63 -34.05 13.92
CA PRO A 744 -3.28 -33.04 12.92
C PRO A 744 -1.77 -32.79 12.80
N ASN A 745 -0.99 -33.17 13.83
CA ASN A 745 0.46 -33.13 13.84
C ASN A 745 1.14 -34.45 13.43
N SER A 746 0.38 -35.46 13.02
CA SER A 746 0.96 -36.70 12.49
C SER A 746 1.86 -36.41 11.29
N TRP A 747 3.01 -37.08 11.25
CA TRP A 747 4.06 -36.84 10.25
C TRP A 747 3.56 -37.05 8.81
N ARG A 748 2.63 -37.99 8.59
CA ARG A 748 1.99 -38.25 7.29
C ARG A 748 1.17 -37.06 6.80
N VAL A 749 0.33 -36.47 7.67
CA VAL A 749 -0.44 -35.26 7.35
C VAL A 749 0.48 -34.07 7.15
N GLN A 750 1.43 -33.89 8.07
CA GLN A 750 2.32 -32.75 7.99
C GLN A 750 3.20 -32.81 6.75
N LEU A 751 3.83 -33.93 6.37
CA LEU A 751 4.66 -33.98 5.15
C LEU A 751 3.88 -33.62 3.89
N PHE A 752 2.70 -34.20 3.69
CA PHE A 752 1.94 -33.97 2.46
C PHE A 752 1.29 -32.58 2.42
N VAL A 753 0.64 -32.15 3.52
CA VAL A 753 0.05 -30.82 3.61
C VAL A 753 1.12 -29.75 3.53
N VAL A 754 2.24 -29.91 4.26
CA VAL A 754 3.33 -28.94 4.24
C VAL A 754 4.00 -28.91 2.87
N PHE A 755 4.30 -30.04 2.24
CA PHE A 755 4.99 -30.06 0.95
C PHE A 755 4.11 -29.51 -0.18
N ILE A 756 2.84 -29.91 -0.27
CA ILE A 756 1.91 -29.38 -1.27
C ILE A 756 1.58 -27.93 -1.00
N LEU A 757 1.29 -27.55 0.24
CA LEU A 757 0.98 -26.15 0.56
C LEU A 757 2.20 -25.26 0.31
N THR A 758 3.41 -25.73 0.64
CA THR A 758 4.66 -25.02 0.29
C THR A 758 4.81 -24.91 -1.22
N PHE A 759 4.63 -26.00 -1.97
CA PHE A 759 4.71 -25.99 -3.43
C PHE A 759 3.69 -25.03 -4.04
N VAL A 760 2.43 -25.07 -3.59
CA VAL A 760 1.35 -24.18 -4.06
C VAL A 760 1.66 -22.73 -3.72
N ILE A 761 2.15 -22.44 -2.51
CA ILE A 761 2.52 -21.08 -2.07
C ILE A 761 3.71 -20.55 -2.87
N VAL A 762 4.74 -21.37 -3.10
CA VAL A 762 5.91 -21.01 -3.92
C VAL A 762 5.50 -20.79 -5.36
N LEU A 763 4.73 -21.71 -5.94
CA LEU A 763 4.20 -21.58 -7.31
C LEU A 763 3.35 -20.32 -7.43
N PHE A 764 2.48 -20.04 -6.47
CA PHE A 764 1.70 -18.82 -6.41
C PHE A 764 2.60 -17.58 -6.38
N GLY A 765 3.59 -17.54 -5.50
CA GLY A 765 4.55 -16.43 -5.42
C GLY A 765 5.35 -16.22 -6.72
N VAL A 766 5.75 -17.31 -7.39
CA VAL A 766 6.41 -17.27 -8.71
C VAL A 766 5.47 -16.71 -9.78
N VAL A 767 4.24 -17.23 -9.87
CA VAL A 767 3.23 -16.77 -10.84
C VAL A 767 2.90 -15.29 -10.61
N MET A 768 2.64 -14.89 -9.36
CA MET A 768 2.38 -13.49 -9.01
C MET A 768 3.58 -12.59 -9.34
N GLY A 769 4.81 -13.09 -9.20
CA GLY A 769 6.03 -12.38 -9.58
C GLY A 769 6.12 -11.99 -11.06
N PHE A 770 5.43 -12.72 -11.96
CA PHE A 770 5.30 -12.36 -13.37
C PHE A 770 4.20 -11.32 -13.62
N PHE A 771 3.12 -11.32 -12.85
CA PHE A 771 2.01 -10.38 -13.04
C PHE A 771 2.20 -9.04 -12.33
N ILE A 772 2.83 -9.06 -11.15
CA ILE A 772 3.02 -7.88 -10.30
C ILE A 772 4.39 -7.31 -10.55
N ASN A 773 4.45 -6.23 -11.34
CA ASN A 773 5.71 -5.56 -11.65
C ASN A 773 6.18 -4.69 -10.47
N ALA A 774 7.45 -4.84 -10.07
CA ALA A 774 8.04 -4.10 -8.97
C ALA A 774 7.99 -2.58 -9.20
N ASN A 775 8.31 -2.06 -10.38
CA ASN A 775 8.27 -0.61 -10.59
C ASN A 775 6.83 -0.06 -10.64
N ARG A 776 5.90 -0.77 -11.27
CA ARG A 776 4.52 -0.26 -11.50
C ARG A 776 3.67 -0.21 -10.23
N PHE A 777 3.90 -1.14 -9.32
CA PHE A 777 3.19 -1.23 -8.03
C PHE A 777 4.02 -0.72 -6.85
N SER A 778 5.04 0.10 -7.12
CA SER A 778 5.70 0.90 -6.08
C SER A 778 4.91 2.19 -5.81
N LEU A 779 5.30 2.96 -4.79
CA LEU A 779 4.76 4.31 -4.63
C LEU A 779 5.29 5.27 -5.71
N HIS A 780 6.42 4.96 -6.34
CA HIS A 780 7.02 5.79 -7.39
C HIS A 780 6.02 6.11 -8.50
N ALA A 781 5.28 5.11 -9.02
CA ALA A 781 4.40 5.34 -10.16
C ALA A 781 3.31 6.38 -9.84
N THR A 782 2.71 6.31 -8.64
CA THR A 782 1.71 7.28 -8.18
C THR A 782 2.34 8.65 -7.98
N TYR A 783 3.47 8.69 -7.28
CA TYR A 783 4.24 9.91 -7.03
C TYR A 783 4.64 10.63 -8.33
N ARG A 784 5.22 9.89 -9.28
CA ARG A 784 5.54 10.36 -10.63
C ARG A 784 4.34 10.96 -11.34
N ASN A 785 3.19 10.28 -11.30
CA ASN A 785 1.97 10.77 -11.92
C ASN A 785 1.47 12.08 -11.28
N ARG A 786 1.63 12.25 -9.97
CA ARG A 786 1.31 13.52 -9.27
C ARG A 786 2.25 14.64 -9.68
N LEU A 787 3.56 14.38 -9.76
CA LEU A 787 4.54 15.36 -10.22
C LEU A 787 4.29 15.78 -11.68
N ILE A 788 3.98 14.84 -12.58
CA ILE A 788 3.62 15.15 -13.98
C ILE A 788 2.41 16.10 -14.01
N ARG A 789 1.37 15.81 -13.22
CA ARG A 789 0.13 16.61 -13.18
C ARG A 789 0.33 18.00 -12.57
N ALA A 790 1.27 18.16 -11.65
CA ALA A 790 1.56 19.45 -11.03
C ALA A 790 2.56 20.28 -11.87
N TYR A 791 3.69 19.70 -12.26
CA TYR A 791 4.80 20.42 -12.88
C TYR A 791 4.77 20.34 -14.40
N LEU A 792 4.73 19.15 -15.02
CA LEU A 792 4.82 19.08 -16.49
C LEU A 792 3.53 19.56 -17.17
N ALA A 793 2.38 19.28 -16.58
CA ALA A 793 1.09 19.82 -17.01
C ALA A 793 1.04 21.36 -16.93
N ALA A 794 1.67 21.99 -15.94
CA ALA A 794 1.72 23.45 -15.84
C ALA A 794 2.43 24.09 -17.04
N SER A 795 3.36 23.38 -17.67
CA SER A 795 4.17 23.86 -18.78
C SER A 795 3.44 23.89 -20.15
N ARG A 796 2.13 23.59 -20.18
CA ARG A 796 1.33 23.51 -21.42
C ARG A 796 0.05 24.34 -21.30
N ALA A 797 -0.08 25.35 -22.16
CA ALA A 797 -1.30 26.16 -22.24
C ALA A 797 -2.49 25.39 -22.85
N ALA A 798 -2.24 24.65 -23.95
CA ALA A 798 -3.27 23.87 -24.65
C ALA A 798 -3.25 22.39 -24.20
N ARG A 799 -4.11 22.04 -23.25
CA ARG A 799 -4.29 20.67 -22.73
C ARG A 799 -5.71 20.15 -22.98
N CYS A 800 -5.85 18.85 -23.21
CA CYS A 800 -7.12 18.14 -23.31
C CYS A 800 -7.19 17.04 -22.23
N PRO A 801 -7.16 17.39 -20.94
CA PRO A 801 -7.09 16.41 -19.87
C PRO A 801 -8.39 15.59 -19.79
N ASN A 802 -8.23 14.31 -19.46
CA ASN A 802 -9.35 13.44 -19.15
C ASN A 802 -10.13 14.00 -17.95
N ARG A 803 -11.46 14.15 -18.10
CA ARG A 803 -12.32 14.79 -17.10
C ARG A 803 -12.45 14.03 -15.79
N PHE A 804 -12.13 12.73 -15.77
CA PHE A 804 -12.17 11.92 -14.57
C PHE A 804 -10.81 11.85 -13.88
N THR A 805 -9.71 11.70 -14.63
CA THR A 805 -8.37 11.49 -14.06
C THR A 805 -7.52 12.76 -13.98
N GLY A 806 -7.80 13.76 -14.82
CA GLY A 806 -7.04 15.01 -14.95
C GLY A 806 -5.73 14.88 -15.75
N PHE A 807 -5.45 13.71 -16.31
CA PHE A 807 -4.25 13.42 -17.10
C PHE A 807 -4.47 13.72 -18.58
N ASP A 808 -3.42 14.22 -19.22
CA ASP A 808 -3.28 14.33 -20.67
C ASP A 808 -2.04 13.52 -21.08
N SER A 809 -2.15 12.70 -22.12
CA SER A 809 -1.07 11.79 -22.54
C SER A 809 0.17 12.52 -23.03
N ASP A 810 0.03 13.77 -23.45
CA ASP A 810 1.12 14.58 -23.99
C ASP A 810 1.82 15.42 -22.90
N ASP A 811 1.35 15.37 -21.64
CA ASP A 811 2.01 16.04 -20.51
C ASP A 811 3.38 15.42 -20.18
N ASN A 812 3.62 14.16 -20.55
CA ASN A 812 4.88 13.48 -20.32
C ASN A 812 5.49 12.96 -21.63
N PHE A 813 6.72 13.35 -21.92
CA PHE A 813 7.41 13.01 -23.16
C PHE A 813 8.83 12.48 -22.88
N GLY A 814 9.43 11.84 -23.88
CA GLY A 814 10.80 11.29 -23.80
C GLY A 814 11.82 12.39 -23.47
N LEU A 815 12.73 12.14 -22.53
CA LEU A 815 13.76 13.09 -22.07
C LEU A 815 14.61 13.61 -23.25
N HIS A 816 14.90 12.73 -24.20
CA HIS A 816 15.58 13.04 -25.47
C HIS A 816 14.81 14.02 -26.39
N LYS A 817 13.63 14.54 -26.00
CA LYS A 817 12.85 15.55 -26.76
C LYS A 817 12.93 16.97 -26.17
N LEU A 818 13.62 17.18 -25.05
CA LEU A 818 13.93 18.53 -24.53
C LEU A 818 14.77 19.33 -25.54
N PRO A 819 14.64 20.64 -25.70
CA PRO A 819 15.44 21.38 -26.68
C PRO A 819 16.96 21.14 -26.48
N PRO A 820 17.76 21.11 -27.57
CA PRO A 820 19.23 21.00 -27.47
C PRO A 820 19.89 22.32 -27.02
N GLU A 821 19.13 23.41 -26.96
CA GLU A 821 19.59 24.76 -26.62
C GLU A 821 19.90 24.92 -25.13
N LYS A 822 20.54 26.05 -24.79
CA LYS A 822 20.86 26.44 -23.41
C LYS A 822 19.57 26.78 -22.62
N PRO A 823 19.46 26.38 -21.34
CA PRO A 823 20.38 25.53 -20.59
C PRO A 823 20.15 24.03 -20.87
N LEU A 824 21.24 23.27 -20.99
CA LEU A 824 21.19 21.81 -21.00
C LEU A 824 20.83 21.29 -19.61
N HIS A 825 19.66 20.67 -19.50
CA HIS A 825 19.14 20.14 -18.23
C HIS A 825 19.79 18.79 -17.87
N VAL A 826 20.48 18.77 -16.73
CA VAL A 826 21.08 17.59 -16.10
C VAL A 826 20.29 17.28 -14.82
N ILE A 827 19.56 16.18 -14.86
CA ILE A 827 18.79 15.67 -13.72
C ILE A 827 19.65 14.65 -12.99
N ASN A 828 19.96 14.92 -11.72
CA ASN A 828 20.83 14.08 -10.91
C ASN A 828 20.00 13.09 -10.09
N GLY A 829 20.34 11.81 -10.17
CA GLY A 829 19.84 10.74 -9.33
C GLY A 829 21.00 10.00 -8.66
N THR A 830 20.66 9.06 -7.79
CA THR A 830 21.64 8.22 -7.10
C THR A 830 21.54 6.78 -7.58
N LEU A 831 22.67 6.19 -7.98
CA LEU A 831 22.84 4.76 -8.18
C LEU A 831 23.15 4.08 -6.83
N ASN A 832 22.26 3.21 -6.35
CA ASN A 832 22.44 2.54 -5.05
C ASN A 832 23.32 1.28 -5.15
N ILE A 833 24.50 1.30 -4.52
CA ILE A 833 25.49 0.21 -4.52
C ILE A 833 25.80 -0.16 -3.07
N ILE A 834 24.83 -0.79 -2.37
CA ILE A 834 24.98 -1.14 -0.95
C ILE A 834 26.02 -2.27 -0.77
N ARG A 835 26.14 -3.17 -1.76
CA ARG A 835 27.12 -4.25 -1.75
C ARG A 835 28.13 -4.01 -2.89
N GLY A 836 29.29 -3.47 -2.54
CA GLY A 836 30.40 -3.19 -3.46
C GLY A 836 31.76 -3.64 -2.91
N GLU A 837 32.67 -4.02 -3.80
CA GLU A 837 34.01 -4.55 -3.45
C GLU A 837 35.07 -3.45 -3.28
N GLN A 838 34.82 -2.22 -3.74
CA GLN A 838 35.75 -1.10 -3.58
C GLN A 838 35.67 -0.47 -2.19
N LEU A 839 36.82 -0.37 -1.51
CA LEU A 839 36.96 0.18 -0.15
C LEU A 839 36.37 1.60 -0.01
N ALA A 840 36.47 2.45 -1.04
CA ALA A 840 35.88 3.79 -1.05
C ALA A 840 34.33 3.81 -1.00
N TRP A 841 33.68 2.67 -1.31
CA TRP A 841 32.22 2.55 -1.38
C TRP A 841 31.59 1.86 -0.17
N GLN A 842 32.38 1.30 0.75
CA GLN A 842 31.85 0.61 1.93
C GLN A 842 31.07 1.57 2.86
N GLU A 843 31.48 2.84 2.93
CA GLU A 843 30.74 3.88 3.65
C GLU A 843 29.70 4.59 2.77
N ARG A 844 30.04 4.92 1.52
CA ARG A 844 29.19 5.76 0.63
C ARG A 844 27.95 5.02 0.10
N LYS A 845 28.08 3.74 -0.25
CA LYS A 845 27.00 2.87 -0.78
C LYS A 845 26.21 3.43 -1.98
N ALA A 846 26.76 4.43 -2.69
CA ALA A 846 26.07 5.20 -3.72
C ALA A 846 27.03 5.89 -4.70
N GLU A 847 26.54 6.13 -5.92
CA GLU A 847 27.21 6.90 -6.97
C GLU A 847 26.26 7.91 -7.63
N SER A 848 26.83 8.95 -8.26
CA SER A 848 26.09 9.87 -9.13
C SER A 848 25.56 9.14 -10.37
N PHE A 849 24.29 9.36 -10.68
CA PHE A 849 23.66 8.92 -11.93
C PHE A 849 23.00 10.12 -12.59
N THR A 850 23.47 10.52 -13.78
CA THR A 850 22.92 11.66 -14.49
C THR A 850 21.96 11.25 -15.60
N MET A 851 20.95 12.08 -15.81
CA MET A 851 19.96 11.93 -16.88
C MET A 851 19.82 13.27 -17.61
N SER A 852 20.25 13.32 -18.86
CA SER A 852 20.10 14.49 -19.74
C SER A 852 19.41 14.12 -21.05
N ARG A 853 19.10 15.11 -21.91
CA ARG A 853 18.57 14.85 -23.26
C ARG A 853 19.46 13.90 -24.06
N LEU A 854 20.78 14.00 -23.88
CA LEU A 854 21.76 13.28 -24.69
C LEU A 854 22.02 11.88 -24.13
N HIS A 855 22.37 11.78 -22.86
CA HIS A 855 22.86 10.55 -22.25
C HIS A 855 22.32 10.33 -20.83
N CYS A 856 22.25 9.05 -20.44
CA CYS A 856 21.90 8.61 -19.09
C CYS A 856 22.95 7.60 -18.60
N GLY A 857 23.43 7.73 -17.37
CA GLY A 857 24.46 6.84 -16.83
C GLY A 857 25.25 7.40 -15.65
N SER A 858 26.36 6.73 -15.35
CA SER A 858 27.36 7.15 -14.35
C SER A 858 28.72 7.27 -15.02
N TRP A 859 29.58 8.16 -14.50
CA TRP A 859 30.93 8.36 -15.02
C TRP A 859 31.88 7.19 -14.76
N ASN A 860 31.52 6.29 -13.84
CA ASN A 860 32.27 5.07 -13.59
C ASN A 860 32.32 4.18 -14.85
N GLU A 861 33.52 3.78 -15.27
CA GLU A 861 33.77 2.97 -16.47
C GLU A 861 32.96 1.66 -16.50
N ARG A 862 32.63 1.09 -15.34
CA ARG A 862 31.86 -0.16 -15.26
C ARG A 862 30.40 0.02 -15.66
N VAL A 863 29.78 1.14 -15.28
CA VAL A 863 28.38 1.45 -15.59
C VAL A 863 28.32 2.23 -16.91
N GLY A 864 29.09 3.31 -17.02
CA GLY A 864 29.15 4.18 -18.17
C GLY A 864 27.79 4.78 -18.53
N TYR A 865 27.69 5.25 -19.78
CA TYR A 865 26.53 5.97 -20.28
C TYR A 865 25.85 5.28 -21.47
N ARG A 866 24.58 5.61 -21.69
CA ARG A 866 23.79 5.21 -22.86
C ARG A 866 23.02 6.40 -23.44
N PRO A 867 22.75 6.42 -24.75
CA PRO A 867 21.90 7.45 -25.36
C PRO A 867 20.48 7.47 -24.77
N SER A 868 20.01 8.64 -24.33
CA SER A 868 18.69 8.80 -23.69
C SER A 868 17.52 8.48 -24.61
N ALA A 869 17.74 8.52 -25.93
CA ALA A 869 16.73 8.16 -26.92
C ALA A 869 16.37 6.66 -26.90
N GLU A 870 17.26 5.80 -26.40
CA GLU A 870 17.10 4.35 -26.41
C GLU A 870 17.12 3.74 -25.00
N TYR A 871 17.76 4.42 -24.05
CA TYR A 871 17.87 3.96 -22.67
C TYR A 871 16.50 3.86 -21.99
N GLY A 872 16.24 2.73 -21.33
CA GLY A 872 15.05 2.55 -20.51
C GLY A 872 13.71 2.68 -21.25
N ASP A 873 13.64 2.26 -22.52
CA ASP A 873 12.49 2.44 -23.42
C ASP A 873 12.18 3.92 -23.68
N ALA A 874 13.23 4.68 -24.00
CA ALA A 874 13.22 6.14 -24.14
C ALA A 874 12.69 6.82 -22.86
N ILE A 875 13.50 6.78 -21.80
CA ILE A 875 13.18 7.37 -20.49
C ILE A 875 12.49 8.74 -20.63
N THR A 876 11.38 8.92 -19.93
CA THR A 876 10.58 10.16 -20.00
C THR A 876 11.06 11.20 -18.99
N LEU A 877 10.84 12.48 -19.30
CA LEU A 877 11.16 13.59 -18.39
C LEU A 877 10.49 13.41 -17.02
N GLY A 878 9.22 13.01 -17.00
CA GLY A 878 8.50 12.74 -15.76
C GLY A 878 9.11 11.60 -14.95
N THR A 879 9.66 10.57 -15.60
CA THR A 879 10.34 9.46 -14.90
C THR A 879 11.68 9.92 -14.34
N ALA A 880 12.49 10.66 -15.11
CA ALA A 880 13.76 11.20 -14.62
C ALA A 880 13.54 12.15 -13.42
N MET A 881 12.57 13.06 -13.52
CA MET A 881 12.15 13.96 -12.43
C MET A 881 11.75 13.19 -11.17
N ALA A 882 10.92 12.15 -11.30
CA ALA A 882 10.47 11.36 -10.16
C ALA A 882 11.58 10.50 -9.54
N ILE A 883 12.52 10.00 -10.35
CA ILE A 883 13.70 9.27 -9.83
C ILE A 883 14.56 10.21 -8.99
N SER A 884 14.84 11.41 -9.52
CA SER A 884 15.62 12.43 -8.82
C SER A 884 15.02 12.86 -7.49
N GLY A 885 13.70 12.78 -7.34
CA GLY A 885 12.97 13.11 -6.10
C GLY A 885 12.54 11.90 -5.25
N ALA A 886 13.09 10.72 -5.45
CA ALA A 886 12.67 9.49 -4.78
C ALA A 886 13.22 9.34 -3.35
N ALA A 887 12.98 10.33 -2.48
CA ALA A 887 13.61 10.43 -1.16
C ALA A 887 13.27 9.24 -0.23
N ALA A 888 12.03 8.75 -0.23
CA ALA A 888 11.61 7.60 0.56
C ALA A 888 11.84 6.27 -0.19
N ASN A 889 13.03 5.69 -0.06
CA ASN A 889 13.41 4.40 -0.66
C ASN A 889 14.00 3.42 0.38
N PRO A 890 13.86 2.08 0.23
CA PRO A 890 14.54 1.12 1.10
C PRO A 890 16.07 1.22 1.09
N ASN A 891 16.61 1.65 -0.05
CA ASN A 891 18.03 1.86 -0.29
C ASN A 891 18.26 3.36 -0.52
N MET A 892 18.99 4.01 0.37
CA MET A 892 19.19 5.47 0.41
C MET A 892 20.68 5.81 0.48
N GLY A 893 21.52 5.10 -0.28
CA GLY A 893 22.98 5.25 -0.19
C GLY A 893 23.50 5.15 1.25
N TYR A 894 24.17 6.21 1.71
CA TYR A 894 24.71 6.36 3.08
C TYR A 894 23.67 6.14 4.19
N HIS A 895 22.39 6.46 3.95
CA HIS A 895 21.32 6.33 4.95
C HIS A 895 20.68 4.93 5.03
N SER A 896 21.16 3.97 4.25
CA SER A 896 20.54 2.63 4.16
C SER A 896 20.71 1.82 5.45
N SER A 897 19.59 1.39 6.03
CA SER A 897 19.55 0.42 7.14
C SER A 897 18.83 -0.86 6.71
N PRO A 898 19.42 -2.06 6.88
CA PRO A 898 18.80 -3.31 6.44
C PRO A 898 17.40 -3.55 7.03
N VAL A 899 17.21 -3.24 8.32
CA VAL A 899 15.94 -3.47 9.02
C VAL A 899 14.87 -2.47 8.57
N VAL A 900 15.24 -1.19 8.46
CA VAL A 900 14.32 -0.14 7.98
C VAL A 900 13.99 -0.36 6.51
N GLY A 901 14.97 -0.73 5.69
CA GLY A 901 14.80 -1.08 4.28
C GLY A 901 13.85 -2.27 4.07
N PHE A 902 13.97 -3.32 4.91
CA PHE A 902 13.04 -4.44 4.90
C PHE A 902 11.59 -3.98 5.18
N LEU A 903 11.38 -3.19 6.24
CA LEU A 903 10.05 -2.67 6.59
C LEU A 903 9.47 -1.78 5.50
N MET A 904 10.28 -0.87 4.94
CA MET A 904 9.86 0.01 3.86
C MET A 904 9.47 -0.80 2.62
N THR A 905 10.21 -1.87 2.31
CA THR A 905 9.86 -2.77 1.20
C THR A 905 8.53 -3.50 1.47
N LEU A 906 8.34 -4.00 2.70
CA LEU A 906 7.11 -4.70 3.09
C LEU A 906 5.90 -3.77 3.09
N LEU A 907 6.01 -2.56 3.64
CA LEU A 907 4.96 -1.54 3.62
C LEU A 907 4.83 -0.82 2.27
N ASN A 908 5.63 -1.21 1.27
CA ASN A 908 5.68 -0.60 -0.05
C ASN A 908 6.01 0.91 -0.05
N VAL A 909 6.72 1.38 0.98
CA VAL A 909 7.28 2.73 1.06
C VAL A 909 8.56 2.79 0.22
N ARG A 910 8.39 2.73 -1.10
CA ARG A 910 9.49 2.68 -2.07
C ARG A 910 9.23 3.58 -3.27
N LEU A 911 10.00 4.65 -3.33
CA LEU A 911 10.02 5.60 -4.44
C LEU A 911 11.16 5.32 -5.43
N GLY A 912 12.12 4.45 -5.12
CA GLY A 912 13.17 4.08 -6.06
C GLY A 912 12.65 3.35 -7.28
N TRP A 913 13.49 3.29 -8.31
CA TRP A 913 13.13 2.74 -9.61
C TRP A 913 14.24 1.85 -10.17
N TRP A 914 13.87 0.66 -10.62
CA TRP A 914 14.81 -0.24 -11.29
C TRP A 914 14.88 0.06 -12.79
N LEU A 915 16.08 0.27 -13.33
CA LEU A 915 16.32 0.44 -14.77
C LEU A 915 17.30 -0.60 -15.29
N GLY A 916 17.28 -0.86 -16.60
CA GLY A 916 18.31 -1.69 -17.22
C GLY A 916 19.70 -1.12 -16.94
N ASN A 917 20.65 -1.96 -16.54
CA ASN A 917 22.00 -1.50 -16.24
C ASN A 917 22.68 -0.96 -17.52
N PRO A 918 23.18 0.30 -17.55
CA PRO A 918 23.88 0.84 -18.71
C PRO A 918 25.15 0.07 -19.10
N GLY A 919 25.82 -0.53 -18.12
CA GLY A 919 27.12 -1.18 -18.28
C GLY A 919 27.06 -2.59 -18.85
N GLY A 920 28.22 -3.26 -18.83
CA GLY A 920 28.40 -4.63 -19.34
C GLY A 920 27.35 -5.65 -18.83
N PRO A 921 27.06 -5.71 -17.52
CA PRO A 921 26.05 -6.64 -16.98
C PRO A 921 24.63 -6.45 -17.52
N GLY A 922 24.32 -5.25 -18.03
CA GLY A 922 23.02 -4.92 -18.60
C GLY A 922 23.00 -4.80 -20.12
N ALA A 923 24.01 -5.30 -20.85
CA ALA A 923 24.07 -5.22 -22.32
C ALA A 923 22.78 -5.70 -23.02
N LYS A 924 22.06 -6.68 -22.44
CA LYS A 924 20.78 -7.19 -22.97
C LYS A 924 19.52 -6.53 -22.39
N THR A 925 19.66 -5.67 -21.37
CA THR A 925 18.55 -5.12 -20.58
C THR A 925 18.52 -3.60 -20.51
N TRP A 926 19.58 -2.87 -20.90
CA TRP A 926 19.68 -1.41 -20.78
C TRP A 926 18.55 -0.63 -21.49
N ARG A 927 17.98 -1.20 -22.56
CA ARG A 927 16.81 -0.64 -23.25
C ARG A 927 15.48 -0.86 -22.52
N ARG A 928 15.45 -1.62 -21.42
CA ARG A 928 14.23 -1.93 -20.67
C ARG A 928 13.99 -0.90 -19.58
N SER A 929 12.76 -0.39 -19.50
CA SER A 929 12.31 0.55 -18.47
C SER A 929 12.22 -0.05 -17.04
N GLY A 930 12.54 -1.34 -16.89
CA GLY A 930 12.55 -2.05 -15.62
C GLY A 930 12.51 -3.58 -15.75
N PRO A 931 12.53 -4.30 -14.62
CA PRO A 931 12.56 -5.75 -14.59
C PRO A 931 11.23 -6.38 -15.03
N GLY A 932 11.34 -7.47 -15.80
CA GLY A 932 10.21 -8.29 -16.25
C GLY A 932 9.59 -9.16 -15.15
N TYR A 933 10.34 -9.43 -14.10
CA TYR A 933 9.99 -10.34 -13.00
C TYR A 933 10.36 -9.68 -11.68
N SER A 934 9.43 -9.63 -10.72
CA SER A 934 9.55 -8.76 -9.54
C SER A 934 10.23 -9.38 -8.32
N VAL A 935 10.27 -10.71 -8.21
CA VAL A 935 10.82 -11.39 -7.02
C VAL A 935 12.26 -10.96 -6.74
N GLY A 936 13.16 -11.08 -7.72
CA GLY A 936 14.58 -10.70 -7.55
C GLY A 936 14.79 -9.25 -7.08
N PRO A 937 14.22 -8.25 -7.77
CA PRO A 937 14.26 -6.85 -7.36
C PRO A 937 13.67 -6.58 -5.97
N LEU A 938 12.48 -7.12 -5.65
CA LEU A 938 11.82 -6.91 -4.36
C LEU A 938 12.63 -7.49 -3.20
N PHE A 939 13.19 -8.70 -3.38
CA PHE A 939 14.07 -9.29 -2.37
C PHE A 939 15.39 -8.53 -2.23
N SER A 940 15.95 -8.08 -3.35
CA SER A 940 17.20 -7.30 -3.34
C SER A 940 17.02 -5.95 -2.66
N GLU A 941 15.84 -5.31 -2.76
CA GLU A 941 15.49 -4.14 -1.94
C GLU A 941 15.31 -4.51 -0.46
N ALA A 942 14.57 -5.57 -0.17
CA ALA A 942 14.25 -5.97 1.20
C ALA A 942 15.48 -6.29 2.06
N ILE A 943 16.54 -6.84 1.45
CA ILE A 943 17.77 -7.23 2.17
C ILE A 943 18.96 -6.29 1.90
N GLY A 944 18.77 -5.20 1.17
CA GLY A 944 19.84 -4.24 0.83
C GLY A 944 20.93 -4.79 -0.10
N ASN A 945 20.57 -5.66 -1.04
CA ASN A 945 21.50 -6.30 -1.99
C ASN A 945 21.51 -5.61 -3.36
N THR A 946 21.50 -4.27 -3.39
CA THR A 946 21.64 -3.50 -4.65
C THR A 946 23.12 -3.39 -5.05
N THR A 947 23.40 -3.63 -6.33
CA THR A 947 24.75 -3.69 -6.90
C THR A 947 24.73 -3.26 -8.37
N ASP A 948 25.88 -2.78 -8.85
CA ASP A 948 26.24 -2.50 -10.24
C ASP A 948 26.52 -3.76 -11.08
N HIS A 949 26.65 -4.95 -10.45
CA HIS A 949 26.85 -6.23 -11.14
C HIS A 949 25.56 -6.88 -11.64
N TYR A 950 24.40 -6.38 -11.21
CA TYR A 950 23.12 -6.93 -11.64
C TYR A 950 22.69 -6.36 -13.00
N LYS A 951 21.91 -7.13 -13.76
CA LYS A 951 21.35 -6.72 -15.07
C LYS A 951 20.41 -5.51 -15.00
N TYR A 952 19.99 -5.13 -13.80
CA TYR A 952 19.24 -3.91 -13.52
C TYR A 952 19.93 -3.12 -12.41
N VAL A 953 19.83 -1.80 -12.45
CA VAL A 953 20.33 -0.87 -11.42
C VAL A 953 19.16 -0.26 -10.65
N ASN A 954 19.33 -0.02 -9.35
CA ASN A 954 18.33 0.64 -8.51
C ASN A 954 18.68 2.13 -8.35
N LEU A 955 17.83 3.00 -8.87
CA LEU A 955 18.01 4.45 -8.79
C LEU A 955 17.08 5.08 -7.75
N SER A 956 17.56 6.11 -7.07
CA SER A 956 16.81 6.88 -6.07
C SER A 956 17.12 8.38 -6.14
N ASP A 957 16.64 9.14 -5.15
CA ASP A 957 16.84 10.59 -5.02
C ASP A 957 18.32 10.98 -5.19
N GLY A 958 18.59 12.06 -5.93
CA GLY A 958 19.95 12.56 -6.13
C GLY A 958 20.62 13.01 -4.83
N GLY A 959 19.84 13.46 -3.85
CA GLY A 959 20.31 13.85 -2.53
C GLY A 959 20.87 12.71 -1.69
N HIS A 960 20.63 11.43 -2.06
CA HIS A 960 21.31 10.30 -1.42
C HIS A 960 22.80 10.20 -1.81
N PHE A 961 23.23 10.89 -2.87
CA PHE A 961 24.63 11.04 -3.25
C PHE A 961 25.11 12.48 -3.08
N GLU A 962 24.47 13.48 -3.67
CA GLU A 962 24.87 14.89 -3.54
C GLU A 962 23.67 15.81 -3.79
N ASN A 963 23.26 16.57 -2.77
CA ASN A 963 21.97 17.24 -2.74
C ASN A 963 21.91 18.59 -3.48
N LEU A 964 23.04 19.26 -3.71
CA LEU A 964 23.08 20.58 -4.34
C LEU A 964 23.09 20.53 -5.88
N GLY A 965 23.45 19.39 -6.47
CA GLY A 965 23.67 19.28 -7.92
C GLY A 965 24.96 19.96 -8.38
N LEU A 966 25.88 20.25 -7.47
CA LEU A 966 27.15 20.92 -7.71
C LEU A 966 28.20 19.96 -8.28
N TYR A 967 28.22 18.70 -7.82
CA TYR A 967 29.26 17.73 -8.15
C TYR A 967 29.44 17.57 -9.67
N GLU A 968 28.34 17.37 -10.39
CA GLU A 968 28.33 17.18 -11.84
C GLU A 968 28.68 18.45 -12.63
N MET A 969 28.51 19.63 -12.04
CA MET A 969 28.90 20.91 -12.67
C MET A 969 30.39 21.20 -12.54
N VAL A 970 31.00 20.79 -11.43
CA VAL A 970 32.46 20.84 -11.27
C VAL A 970 33.15 19.80 -12.18
N LEU A 971 32.54 18.62 -12.35
CA LEU A 971 32.98 17.64 -13.35
C LEU A 971 32.99 18.24 -14.78
N ARG A 972 32.00 19.09 -15.09
CA ARG A 972 31.85 19.77 -16.40
C ARG A 972 32.64 21.07 -16.55
N ARG A 973 33.45 21.43 -15.54
CA ARG A 973 34.30 22.63 -15.49
C ARG A 973 33.51 23.93 -15.70
N CYS A 974 32.36 24.06 -15.05
CA CYS A 974 31.61 25.31 -15.05
C CYS A 974 32.38 26.39 -14.24
N HIS A 975 32.71 27.51 -14.88
CA HIS A 975 33.44 28.61 -14.24
C HIS A 975 32.53 29.56 -13.46
N PHE A 976 31.26 29.68 -13.84
CA PHE A 976 30.28 30.45 -13.07
C PHE A 976 29.20 29.50 -12.58
N THR A 977 29.12 29.27 -11.27
CA THR A 977 28.12 28.35 -10.71
C THR A 977 27.26 29.07 -9.68
N VAL A 978 25.95 29.13 -9.91
CA VAL A 978 24.97 29.63 -8.94
C VAL A 978 24.26 28.44 -8.32
N VAL A 979 24.35 28.27 -7.01
CA VAL A 979 23.68 27.21 -6.25
C VAL A 979 22.56 27.81 -5.43
N SER A 980 21.32 27.43 -5.74
CA SER A 980 20.15 27.70 -4.92
C SER A 980 19.92 26.52 -3.98
N ASP A 981 20.32 26.66 -2.73
CA ASP A 981 20.11 25.64 -1.70
C ASP A 981 18.79 25.84 -0.96
N GLY A 982 17.76 25.09 -1.34
CA GLY A 982 16.47 25.02 -0.66
C GLY A 982 16.33 23.89 0.38
N ALA A 983 17.44 23.30 0.86
CA ALA A 983 17.44 22.20 1.83
C ALA A 983 17.17 22.63 3.28
N GLU A 984 16.87 21.66 4.15
CA GLU A 984 16.44 21.92 5.53
C GLU A 984 17.67 22.08 6.39
N ASP A 985 17.86 23.26 6.95
CA ASP A 985 19.06 23.55 7.71
C ASP A 985 18.79 24.67 8.73
N PRO A 986 17.96 24.40 9.75
CA PRO A 986 17.52 25.42 10.71
C PRO A 986 18.68 26.06 11.48
N GLU A 987 19.79 25.33 11.66
CA GLU A 987 21.01 25.78 12.34
C GLU A 987 22.05 26.37 11.38
N CYS A 988 21.78 26.41 10.07
CA CYS A 988 22.74 26.83 9.05
C CYS A 988 24.11 26.11 9.22
N ALA A 989 24.07 24.79 9.40
CA ALA A 989 25.25 23.96 9.58
C ALA A 989 25.95 23.63 8.25
N TYR A 990 25.32 23.91 7.11
CA TYR A 990 25.85 23.70 5.76
C TYR A 990 26.24 22.24 5.46
N ALA A 991 25.48 21.28 6.01
CA ALA A 991 25.79 19.86 5.87
C ALA A 991 25.91 19.43 4.40
N ASP A 992 24.94 19.80 3.56
CA ASP A 992 24.94 19.45 2.13
C ASP A 992 26.12 20.08 1.37
N LEU A 993 26.45 21.34 1.66
CA LEU A 993 27.60 22.02 1.06
C LEU A 993 28.92 21.37 1.49
N GLY A 994 29.10 21.14 2.78
CA GLY A 994 30.29 20.46 3.31
C GLY A 994 30.44 19.05 2.73
N GLU A 995 29.34 18.34 2.53
CA GLU A 995 29.33 17.02 1.90
C GLU A 995 29.75 17.08 0.42
N ALA A 996 29.18 18.02 -0.36
CA ALA A 996 29.53 18.22 -1.76
C ALA A 996 31.01 18.60 -1.94
N VAL A 997 31.49 19.62 -1.19
CA VAL A 997 32.89 20.08 -1.22
C VAL A 997 33.85 18.94 -0.89
N ARG A 998 33.55 18.15 0.14
CA ARG A 998 34.38 16.99 0.53
C ARG A 998 34.42 15.93 -0.56
N LYS A 999 33.28 15.57 -1.17
CA LYS A 999 33.23 14.58 -2.26
C LYS A 999 33.99 15.05 -3.50
N ILE A 1000 33.77 16.29 -3.93
CA ILE A 1000 34.46 16.90 -5.07
C ILE A 1000 35.97 16.89 -4.87
N ARG A 1001 36.45 17.25 -3.66
CA ARG A 1001 37.87 17.22 -3.34
C ARG A 1001 38.44 15.80 -3.37
N ILE A 1002 37.74 14.81 -2.82
CA ILE A 1002 38.22 13.42 -2.78
C ILE A 1002 38.22 12.80 -4.18
N ASP A 1003 37.17 13.02 -4.96
CA ASP A 1003 36.96 12.30 -6.22
C ASP A 1003 37.65 12.98 -7.40
N PHE A 1004 37.72 14.32 -7.41
CA PHE A 1004 38.30 15.09 -8.52
C PHE A 1004 39.60 15.80 -8.15
N GLY A 1005 39.98 15.85 -6.88
CA GLY A 1005 41.14 16.61 -6.42
C GLY A 1005 40.96 18.13 -6.45
N ILE A 1006 39.76 18.63 -6.73
CA ILE A 1006 39.46 20.07 -6.88
C ILE A 1006 38.97 20.64 -5.54
N PRO A 1007 39.75 21.52 -4.88
CA PRO A 1007 39.28 22.18 -3.67
C PRO A 1007 38.27 23.30 -4.00
N ILE A 1008 37.29 23.48 -3.11
CA ILE A 1008 36.38 24.62 -3.12
C ILE A 1008 36.58 25.37 -1.81
N GLU A 1009 36.89 26.65 -1.92
CA GLU A 1009 37.28 27.51 -0.81
C GLU A 1009 36.23 28.62 -0.64
N PHE A 1010 35.78 28.83 0.60
CA PHE A 1010 34.93 29.96 1.00
C PHE A 1010 35.70 30.77 2.04
N ASP A 1011 35.62 32.10 1.96
CA ASP A 1011 36.27 32.98 2.94
C ASP A 1011 35.43 33.01 4.24
N ALA A 1012 34.52 33.98 4.38
CA ALA A 1012 33.59 34.06 5.50
C ALA A 1012 32.15 33.85 5.02
N MET A 1013 31.42 32.93 5.65
CA MET A 1013 29.99 32.74 5.41
C MET A 1013 29.18 33.50 6.47
N THR A 1014 28.41 34.49 6.03
CA THR A 1014 27.61 35.38 6.88
C THR A 1014 26.11 35.06 6.80
N ILE A 1015 25.76 33.80 6.55
CA ILE A 1015 24.39 33.30 6.61
C ILE A 1015 24.19 32.70 8.01
N TYR A 1016 23.26 33.26 8.78
CA TYR A 1016 23.02 32.87 10.18
C TYR A 1016 21.65 32.25 10.38
N PRO A 1017 21.52 31.31 11.34
CA PRO A 1017 20.25 30.69 11.67
C PRO A 1017 19.30 31.68 12.34
N ARG A 1018 18.00 31.38 12.27
CA ARG A 1018 16.95 32.19 12.86
C ARG A 1018 17.15 32.43 14.37
N SER A 1019 17.65 31.42 15.08
CA SER A 1019 17.94 31.46 16.52
C SER A 1019 19.00 32.50 16.91
N ALA A 1020 19.87 32.90 15.97
CA ALA A 1020 20.96 33.82 16.23
C ALA A 1020 20.63 35.29 15.91
N ILE A 1021 19.51 35.58 15.21
CA ILE A 1021 19.19 36.90 14.63
C ILE A 1021 19.28 38.02 15.66
N ASP A 1022 18.67 37.85 16.85
CA ASP A 1022 18.64 38.88 17.89
C ASP A 1022 20.01 39.14 18.54
N THR A 1023 20.98 38.26 18.31
CA THR A 1023 22.33 38.31 18.88
C THR A 1023 23.42 38.61 17.84
N LEU A 1024 23.03 38.85 16.58
CA LEU A 1024 23.97 39.10 15.50
C LEU A 1024 24.74 40.41 15.72
N LYS A 1025 26.06 40.32 15.67
CA LYS A 1025 26.97 41.48 15.69
C LYS A 1025 27.22 42.05 14.30
N THR A 1026 26.99 41.24 13.28
CA THR A 1026 27.22 41.53 11.86
C THR A 1026 25.94 41.29 11.08
N ALA A 1027 25.72 42.05 10.00
CA ALA A 1027 24.56 41.85 9.14
C ALA A 1027 24.53 40.42 8.59
N GLY A 1028 23.35 39.79 8.64
CA GLY A 1028 23.11 38.50 8.01
C GLY A 1028 22.89 38.65 6.51
N HIS A 1029 23.36 37.69 5.73
CA HIS A 1029 23.26 37.69 4.27
C HIS A 1029 22.60 36.41 3.77
N ASN A 1030 21.97 36.47 2.60
CA ASN A 1030 21.33 35.32 1.96
C ASN A 1030 22.25 34.50 1.03
N CYS A 1031 23.52 34.89 0.89
CA CYS A 1031 24.45 34.21 0.01
C CYS A 1031 25.90 34.24 0.52
N ALA A 1032 26.73 33.37 -0.05
CA ALA A 1032 28.18 33.36 0.10
C ALA A 1032 28.84 33.18 -1.28
N VAL A 1033 30.06 33.73 -1.45
CA VAL A 1033 30.88 33.57 -2.66
C VAL A 1033 32.09 32.72 -2.33
N GLY A 1034 32.43 31.79 -3.22
CA GLY A 1034 33.59 30.91 -3.08
C GLY A 1034 34.35 30.71 -4.40
N ARG A 1035 35.50 30.06 -4.29
CA ARG A 1035 36.42 29.75 -5.40
C ARG A 1035 36.47 28.25 -5.66
N ILE A 1036 36.32 27.85 -6.92
CA ILE A 1036 36.51 26.46 -7.37
C ILE A 1036 37.88 26.37 -8.06
N ARG A 1037 38.81 25.60 -7.48
CA ARG A 1037 40.21 25.63 -7.91
C ARG A 1037 40.56 24.60 -8.98
N TYR A 1038 40.09 24.84 -10.20
CA TYR A 1038 40.45 24.03 -11.37
C TYR A 1038 41.95 24.02 -11.66
N SER A 1039 42.64 25.14 -11.40
CA SER A 1039 44.09 25.31 -11.59
C SER A 1039 44.96 24.27 -10.86
N VAL A 1040 44.44 23.66 -9.78
CA VAL A 1040 45.15 22.63 -9.00
C VAL A 1040 45.30 21.33 -9.76
N VAL A 1041 44.33 21.00 -10.62
CA VAL A 1041 44.25 19.70 -11.30
C VAL A 1041 44.51 19.83 -12.80
N ASP A 1042 43.99 20.89 -13.41
CA ASP A 1042 44.07 21.11 -14.86
C ASP A 1042 45.29 21.97 -15.26
N GLY A 1043 46.06 22.45 -14.27
CA GLY A 1043 47.31 23.19 -14.45
C GLY A 1043 47.20 24.68 -14.16
N ALA A 1044 48.33 25.34 -13.89
CA ALA A 1044 48.36 26.73 -13.40
C ALA A 1044 47.73 27.77 -14.35
N ASN A 1045 47.63 27.45 -15.65
CA ASN A 1045 47.01 28.33 -16.65
C ASN A 1045 45.49 28.15 -16.76
N ALA A 1046 44.90 27.13 -16.11
CA ALA A 1046 43.46 26.93 -16.13
C ALA A 1046 42.78 27.97 -15.22
N PRO A 1047 41.79 28.74 -15.74
CA PRO A 1047 41.05 29.69 -14.92
C PRO A 1047 40.21 28.97 -13.87
N ASP A 1048 40.29 29.45 -12.64
CA ASP A 1048 39.45 28.98 -11.54
C ASP A 1048 38.00 29.43 -11.71
N GLY A 1049 37.08 28.68 -11.10
CA GLY A 1049 35.66 28.99 -11.08
C GLY A 1049 35.24 29.82 -9.87
N ILE A 1050 34.06 30.44 -9.99
CA ILE A 1050 33.37 31.19 -8.97
C ILE A 1050 32.06 30.46 -8.65
N ILE A 1051 31.80 30.24 -7.36
CA ILE A 1051 30.54 29.71 -6.85
C ILE A 1051 29.80 30.80 -6.05
N ILE A 1052 28.52 30.98 -6.36
CA ILE A 1052 27.59 31.76 -5.55
C ILE A 1052 26.63 30.78 -4.90
N TYR A 1053 26.70 30.65 -3.58
CA TYR A 1053 25.84 29.79 -2.79
C TYR A 1053 24.74 30.63 -2.15
N ILE A 1054 23.48 30.34 -2.46
CA ILE A 1054 22.29 31.08 -2.01
C ILE A 1054 21.50 30.17 -1.08
N LYS A 1055 21.05 30.69 0.06
CA LYS A 1055 20.26 29.96 1.05
C LYS A 1055 19.06 30.80 1.51
N PRO A 1056 17.86 30.22 1.70
CA PRO A 1056 16.72 30.96 2.26
C PRO A 1056 17.04 31.36 3.70
N ALA A 1057 16.95 32.65 3.99
CA ALA A 1057 17.15 33.21 5.32
C ALA A 1057 16.33 34.50 5.43
N CYS A 1058 15.96 34.89 6.65
CA CYS A 1058 15.24 36.13 6.91
C CYS A 1058 15.97 36.97 7.97
N TYR A 1059 16.17 38.26 7.71
CA TYR A 1059 16.88 39.21 8.58
C TYR A 1059 16.08 40.49 8.87
N GLY A 1060 14.81 40.56 8.45
CA GLY A 1060 13.88 41.62 8.81
C GLY A 1060 13.70 42.71 7.76
N ASP A 1061 14.42 42.64 6.64
CA ASP A 1061 14.26 43.53 5.49
C ASP A 1061 13.35 42.96 4.39
N GLU A 1062 12.70 41.82 4.67
CA GLU A 1062 11.75 41.19 3.77
C GLU A 1062 10.44 41.99 3.65
N PRO A 1063 9.73 41.86 2.52
CA PRO A 1063 8.34 42.28 2.36
C PRO A 1063 7.44 41.87 3.53
N ARG A 1064 6.43 42.73 3.81
CA ARG A 1064 5.65 42.62 5.05
C ARG A 1064 4.84 41.32 5.17
N ASP A 1065 4.42 40.75 4.04
CA ASP A 1065 3.77 39.45 3.93
C ASP A 1065 4.70 38.30 4.35
N ILE A 1066 5.93 38.28 3.84
CA ILE A 1066 6.96 37.29 4.23
C ILE A 1066 7.33 37.46 5.70
N TYR A 1067 7.50 38.71 6.17
CA TYR A 1067 7.84 38.99 7.56
C TYR A 1067 6.74 38.54 8.53
N GLU A 1068 5.46 38.75 8.18
CA GLU A 1068 4.33 38.25 8.97
C GLU A 1068 4.35 36.72 9.05
N TYR A 1069 4.51 36.03 7.91
CA TYR A 1069 4.58 34.58 7.86
C TYR A 1069 5.78 34.04 8.67
N PHE A 1070 6.93 34.70 8.56
CA PHE A 1070 8.11 34.40 9.36
C PHE A 1070 7.81 34.54 10.85
N LYS A 1071 7.15 35.61 11.29
CA LYS A 1071 6.79 35.81 12.71
C LYS A 1071 5.75 34.82 13.22
N THR A 1072 4.79 34.40 12.40
CA THR A 1072 3.73 33.46 12.81
C THR A 1072 4.15 31.98 12.73
N ASN A 1073 5.14 31.62 11.89
CA ASN A 1073 5.60 30.25 11.69
C ASN A 1073 7.06 30.08 12.17
N PRO A 1074 7.32 29.48 13.35
CA PRO A 1074 8.65 29.44 13.97
C PRO A 1074 9.73 28.71 13.16
N THR A 1075 9.34 27.74 12.35
CA THR A 1075 10.25 26.92 11.55
C THR A 1075 10.56 27.52 10.18
N PHE A 1076 9.83 28.53 9.71
CA PHE A 1076 10.13 29.22 8.45
C PHE A 1076 11.44 30.02 8.56
N PRO A 1077 12.33 30.01 7.54
CA PRO A 1077 12.19 29.39 6.21
C PRO A 1077 12.77 27.97 6.08
N HIS A 1078 12.97 27.25 7.18
CA HIS A 1078 13.46 25.86 7.21
C HIS A 1078 12.39 24.86 7.70
N GLU A 1079 11.13 25.03 7.27
CA GLU A 1079 10.06 24.07 7.56
C GLU A 1079 10.39 22.67 7.05
N SER A 1080 9.92 21.63 7.74
CA SER A 1080 10.40 20.26 7.50
C SER A 1080 10.18 19.79 6.06
N THR A 1081 11.22 19.18 5.48
CA THR A 1081 11.17 18.50 4.17
C THR A 1081 10.19 17.34 4.11
N SER A 1082 9.78 16.80 5.27
CA SER A 1082 8.74 15.78 5.34
C SER A 1082 7.33 16.31 5.04
N ASP A 1083 7.15 17.64 5.09
CA ASP A 1083 5.92 18.28 4.66
C ASP A 1083 5.89 18.42 3.14
N GLN A 1084 4.89 17.80 2.52
CA GLN A 1084 4.65 17.80 1.08
C GLN A 1084 3.26 18.37 0.74
N PHE A 1085 2.55 18.94 1.71
CA PHE A 1085 1.16 19.39 1.60
C PHE A 1085 1.06 20.91 1.83
N PHE A 1086 1.77 21.70 1.03
CA PHE A 1086 1.84 23.16 1.25
C PHE A 1086 0.48 23.84 1.14
N SER A 1087 0.22 24.75 2.09
CA SER A 1087 -0.85 25.73 1.96
C SER A 1087 -0.52 26.77 0.90
N GLU A 1088 -1.51 27.53 0.45
CA GLU A 1088 -1.29 28.64 -0.49
C GLU A 1088 -0.38 29.71 0.11
N SER A 1089 -0.57 30.07 1.39
CA SER A 1089 0.27 31.06 2.07
C SER A 1089 1.72 30.60 2.21
N GLN A 1090 1.94 29.32 2.51
CA GLN A 1090 3.28 28.73 2.60
C GLN A 1090 3.98 28.76 1.24
N PHE A 1091 3.26 28.36 0.18
CA PHE A 1091 3.79 28.39 -1.18
C PHE A 1091 4.19 29.81 -1.60
N GLU A 1092 3.30 30.79 -1.40
CA GLU A 1092 3.57 32.18 -1.77
C GLU A 1092 4.72 32.79 -0.95
N SER A 1093 4.80 32.52 0.36
CA SER A 1093 5.91 32.99 1.19
C SER A 1093 7.27 32.49 0.71
N TYR A 1094 7.39 31.20 0.35
CA TYR A 1094 8.64 30.66 -0.21
C TYR A 1094 8.97 31.21 -1.60
N ARG A 1095 7.97 31.30 -2.48
CA ARG A 1095 8.13 31.85 -3.84
C ARG A 1095 8.59 33.30 -3.79
N MET A 1096 7.94 34.11 -2.97
CA MET A 1096 8.27 35.52 -2.80
C MET A 1096 9.61 35.71 -2.09
N LEU A 1097 9.98 34.87 -1.12
CA LEU A 1097 11.30 34.91 -0.49
C LEU A 1097 12.43 34.64 -1.50
N GLY A 1098 12.25 33.66 -2.40
CA GLY A 1098 13.21 33.40 -3.48
C GLY A 1098 13.33 34.57 -4.46
N ALA A 1099 12.20 35.13 -4.90
CA ALA A 1099 12.19 36.27 -5.81
C ALA A 1099 12.85 37.51 -5.17
N HIS A 1100 12.49 37.81 -3.91
CA HIS A 1100 13.06 38.90 -3.15
C HIS A 1100 14.57 38.72 -2.92
N THR A 1101 15.02 37.51 -2.58
CA THR A 1101 16.45 37.20 -2.42
C THR A 1101 17.22 37.56 -3.69
N MET A 1102 16.75 37.15 -4.86
CA MET A 1102 17.42 37.47 -6.12
C MET A 1102 17.38 38.96 -6.47
N GLU A 1103 16.27 39.64 -6.19
CA GLU A 1103 16.14 41.09 -6.40
C GLU A 1103 17.12 41.89 -5.51
N LYS A 1104 17.47 41.38 -4.31
CA LYS A 1104 18.53 41.97 -3.48
C LYS A 1104 19.92 41.72 -4.06
N LEU A 1105 20.16 40.51 -4.56
CA LEU A 1105 21.48 40.08 -5.05
C LEU A 1105 21.88 40.72 -6.38
N CYS A 1106 20.91 41.21 -7.16
CA CYS A 1106 21.15 41.54 -8.55
C CYS A 1106 20.32 42.74 -9.02
N THR A 1107 20.97 43.65 -9.74
CA THR A 1107 20.29 44.64 -10.57
C THR A 1107 20.38 44.29 -12.05
N ASN A 1108 19.75 45.06 -12.95
CA ASN A 1108 19.76 44.74 -14.37
C ASN A 1108 21.20 44.78 -14.93
N CYS A 1109 21.85 43.62 -14.98
CA CYS A 1109 23.22 43.43 -15.42
C CYS A 1109 23.31 42.99 -16.90
N ASP A 1110 22.20 43.08 -17.65
CA ASP A 1110 22.08 42.72 -19.07
C ASP A 1110 22.72 41.36 -19.45
N GLY A 1111 22.72 40.41 -18.50
CA GLY A 1111 23.27 39.06 -18.70
C GLY A 1111 24.76 38.88 -18.43
N ASP A 1112 25.47 39.85 -17.84
CA ASP A 1112 26.87 39.69 -17.44
C ASP A 1112 27.01 39.12 -16.00
N PHE A 1113 27.54 37.90 -15.89
CA PHE A 1113 27.84 37.27 -14.59
C PHE A 1113 28.87 38.05 -13.77
N ARG A 1114 29.83 38.75 -14.41
CA ARG A 1114 30.83 39.54 -13.68
C ARG A 1114 30.19 40.78 -13.07
N CYS A 1115 29.29 41.46 -13.78
CA CYS A 1115 28.45 42.52 -13.22
C CYS A 1115 27.67 42.01 -12.01
N PHE A 1116 27.00 40.86 -12.15
CA PHE A 1116 26.22 40.25 -11.08
C PHE A 1116 27.06 39.98 -9.82
N ILE A 1117 28.26 39.41 -9.96
CA ILE A 1117 29.16 39.17 -8.82
C ILE A 1117 29.61 40.49 -8.18
N ARG A 1118 29.95 41.51 -8.98
CA ARG A 1118 30.34 42.83 -8.43
C ARG A 1118 29.20 43.48 -7.64
N ASP A 1119 27.96 43.34 -8.12
CA ASP A 1119 26.77 43.83 -7.43
C ASP A 1119 26.58 43.12 -6.08
N ILE A 1120 26.73 41.79 -6.04
CA ILE A 1120 26.68 41.01 -4.79
C ILE A 1120 27.73 41.53 -3.80
N LEU A 1121 29.00 41.65 -4.23
CA LEU A 1121 30.09 42.07 -3.34
C LEU A 1121 29.86 43.49 -2.80
N LYS A 1122 29.47 44.43 -3.66
CA LYS A 1122 29.36 45.84 -3.29
C LYS A 1122 28.08 46.17 -2.51
N ARG A 1123 26.93 45.66 -2.96
CA ARG A 1123 25.62 46.07 -2.43
C ARG A 1123 25.10 45.14 -1.35
N HIS A 1124 25.30 43.84 -1.53
CA HIS A 1124 24.75 42.84 -0.62
C HIS A 1124 25.75 42.49 0.48
N LEU A 1125 26.92 41.97 0.13
CA LEU A 1125 27.94 41.54 1.11
C LEU A 1125 28.76 42.70 1.69
N GLN A 1126 28.72 43.88 1.05
CA GLN A 1126 29.47 45.08 1.43
C GLN A 1126 30.96 44.80 1.70
N MET A 1127 31.58 44.02 0.82
CA MET A 1127 32.97 43.58 0.93
C MET A 1127 33.79 43.94 -0.31
N GLU A 1128 35.08 44.23 -0.11
CA GLU A 1128 36.01 44.33 -1.22
C GLU A 1128 36.27 42.97 -1.86
N ALA A 1129 36.43 42.94 -3.19
CA ALA A 1129 36.75 41.70 -3.89
C ALA A 1129 38.14 41.20 -3.45
N PRO A 1130 38.27 39.96 -2.95
CA PRO A 1130 39.58 39.37 -2.67
C PRO A 1130 40.46 39.39 -3.92
N VAL A 1131 41.79 39.44 -3.76
CA VAL A 1131 42.75 39.57 -4.88
C VAL A 1131 42.49 38.55 -6.00
N TRP A 1132 42.19 37.30 -5.63
CA TRP A 1132 41.89 36.24 -6.59
C TRP A 1132 40.60 36.51 -7.39
N LEU A 1133 39.58 37.07 -6.75
CA LEU A 1133 38.28 37.36 -7.34
C LEU A 1133 38.36 38.64 -8.20
N ALA A 1134 39.08 39.65 -7.73
CA ALA A 1134 39.37 40.85 -8.50
C ALA A 1134 40.03 40.52 -9.85
N ALA A 1135 41.04 39.63 -9.86
CA ALA A 1135 41.69 39.17 -11.08
C ALA A 1135 40.71 38.50 -12.07
N LEU A 1136 39.81 37.63 -11.59
CA LEU A 1136 38.80 36.96 -12.42
C LEU A 1136 37.72 37.93 -12.93
N LEU A 1137 37.46 39.02 -12.18
CA LEU A 1137 36.52 40.06 -12.56
C LEU A 1137 37.14 41.11 -13.51
N GLU A 1138 38.46 41.29 -13.53
CA GLU A 1138 39.16 42.32 -14.33
C GLU A 1138 39.60 41.88 -15.75
N GLU A 1139 39.43 40.61 -16.11
CA GLU A 1139 39.82 39.99 -17.40
C GLU A 1139 39.28 40.66 -18.69
N THR A 1140 38.57 41.79 -18.58
CA THR A 1140 38.03 42.60 -19.69
C THR A 1140 38.72 43.96 -19.90
N LYS A 1141 39.57 44.46 -18.99
CA LYS A 1141 40.19 45.78 -19.20
C LYS A 1141 41.20 45.85 -20.36
N ASN A 1142 41.73 44.72 -20.84
CA ASN A 1142 42.71 44.69 -21.94
C ASN A 1142 42.11 44.45 -23.34
N LYS A 1143 40.81 44.71 -23.56
CA LYS A 1143 40.17 44.56 -24.89
C LYS A 1143 39.28 45.73 -25.32
N VAL A 1144 39.68 46.94 -24.96
CA VAL A 1144 39.33 48.16 -25.72
C VAL A 1144 40.61 48.98 -25.88
N ALA A 1145 41.44 48.56 -26.82
CA ALA A 1145 42.48 49.36 -27.46
C ALA A 1145 42.62 48.87 -28.90
#